data_AF-A0A497CUC5-F1
#
_entry.id   AF-A0A497CUC5-F1
#
_cell.length_a   1.000
_cell.length_b   1.000
_cell.length_c   1.000
_cell.angle_alpha   90.00
_cell.angle_beta   90.00
_cell.angle_gamma   90.00
#
_symmetry.space_group_name_H-M   'P 1'
#
loop_
_entity.id
_entity.type
_entity.pdbx_description
1 polymer ?
#
loop_
_entity_poly.entity_id
_entity_poly.type
_entity_poly.pdbx_seq_one_letter_code
_entity_poly.pdbx_strand_id
1 'polypeptide(L)'
;MKAIKKILAQTTYGQLTIALFLICVVSGVFVAIPYDVSNAYESVSSMRIANPAASLFRNLHYWSAQLFLIFTFLHMWDHFKKKEKIKLKKSIWLRLSFGVLIIFLAMLTGFLLKGDADSEQARRILESLTTGIPFIGNLLAYSLLGKEGSYQLIYVHHIATFTIFIAVMIFEHSRKIWPRWGEFVVTLFILLILSYYFSAPLHDNVNPAVKGPWYFVGLQEVLHWLTVPTLSLLFVLMVLVIIYLVPFFSKQNAFFLKRSLLVVTIIYLLLSADGLFFRGENWQWIWPGEKDYNYSVLQAFKMPKVNFSPEFAPEQVATSPQINGRKESCTICHDNVLGMTISHNPQAIGCFSCHGGNPLESDKDAAHETMILIPGNLADAGRSCGTTDCHPEITDRINTGLMSTLSGMISVDRFVFNEQDNPDLLTDIHHLGNSLADEHLKNLCVRCHLGNPKTEWGAIDQKSRGGGCLACHLNYAATTVSALIEHQNNSKDTTYLGFHPSISLKVTNEHCFGCHSRSGRIATNYEGWHETILSKEEMPNNNSFRLIEDSRVFRFVKDDVHHALGMDCIDCHTSYELMGDGNLYAHQEEQTVIQCSDCHFNGQPNTIEQRELDAESATIASLRFGNITGRNFLATEERNHPLINTYYQNDTAFLITKNSKQLFPLSPPNEICTNAESHDNLSCSSCHTSWAPSCIGCHNEYDVKEAGYNMLANKEEIGSWVEYVGEYNAHAPALGIRTGADSKSVIPVVPGMVLTIDVSSFTKQKHDSLIFQRLFAPAAPHTTSAEGRSCKSCHNNSVALGYGKGKLEFEKGQWTFDPAYQNNIHDGLPEDAWIGFLREREGKVSTRSNVRPFTVEEQKSILTVGACLTCHAEDSEIMQESLLNFQEVLKTMSRECVLPEWD
;
A
#
# COMPACT_ATOMS: atom_id res chain seq x y z
N MET A 1 19.46 -55.14 -8.25
CA MET A 1 20.79 -54.55 -7.91
C MET A 1 21.97 -54.99 -8.79
N LYS A 2 22.30 -56.30 -8.96
CA LYS A 2 23.45 -56.73 -9.81
C LYS A 2 23.32 -56.32 -11.29
N ALA A 3 22.11 -56.39 -11.87
CA ALA A 3 21.84 -55.95 -13.24
C ALA A 3 22.02 -54.42 -13.42
N ILE A 4 21.54 -53.62 -12.46
CA ILE A 4 21.68 -52.16 -12.47
C ILE A 4 23.15 -51.74 -12.38
N LYS A 5 23.95 -52.37 -11.50
CA LYS A 5 25.40 -52.12 -11.41
C LYS A 5 26.13 -52.45 -12.72
N LYS A 6 25.74 -53.52 -13.41
CA LYS A 6 26.33 -53.92 -14.71
C LYS A 6 25.96 -52.94 -15.84
N ILE A 7 24.74 -52.41 -15.82
CA ILE A 7 24.28 -51.38 -16.76
C ILE A 7 25.10 -50.10 -16.52
N LEU A 8 25.12 -49.58 -15.28
CA LEU A 8 25.84 -48.35 -14.90
C LEU A 8 27.34 -48.40 -15.20
N ALA A 9 27.98 -49.57 -15.11
CA ALA A 9 29.40 -49.74 -15.42
C ALA A 9 29.75 -49.65 -16.92
N GLN A 10 28.74 -49.76 -17.80
CA GLN A 10 28.93 -49.75 -19.27
C GLN A 10 28.27 -48.54 -19.95
N THR A 11 27.61 -47.69 -19.18
CA THR A 11 26.87 -46.51 -19.66
C THR A 11 27.82 -45.37 -19.99
N THR A 12 27.60 -44.72 -21.13
CA THR A 12 28.31 -43.50 -21.53
C THR A 12 27.34 -42.33 -21.56
N TYR A 13 27.83 -41.11 -21.35
CA TYR A 13 26.99 -39.90 -21.43
C TYR A 13 26.27 -39.81 -22.78
N GLY A 14 26.93 -40.16 -23.89
CA GLY A 14 26.30 -40.16 -25.21
C GLY A 14 25.12 -41.13 -25.36
N GLN A 15 25.16 -42.31 -24.71
CA GLN A 15 24.00 -43.20 -24.72
C GLN A 15 22.83 -42.67 -23.88
N LEU A 16 23.13 -42.06 -22.73
CA LEU A 16 22.11 -41.40 -21.89
C LEU A 16 21.48 -40.23 -22.65
N THR A 17 22.27 -39.40 -23.34
CA THR A 17 21.78 -38.31 -24.18
C THR A 17 20.81 -38.81 -25.27
N ILE A 18 21.12 -39.93 -25.95
CA ILE A 18 20.22 -40.51 -26.95
C ILE A 18 18.92 -41.02 -26.31
N ALA A 19 19.00 -41.67 -25.13
CA ALA A 19 17.82 -42.13 -24.40
C ALA A 19 16.92 -40.96 -23.97
N LEU A 20 17.51 -39.90 -23.41
CA LEU A 20 16.82 -38.68 -22.99
C LEU A 20 16.13 -37.99 -24.16
N PHE A 21 16.82 -37.84 -25.30
CA PHE A 21 16.25 -37.27 -26.51
C PHE A 21 15.04 -38.08 -27.02
N LEU A 22 15.16 -39.41 -27.07
CA LEU A 22 14.07 -40.26 -27.54
C LEU A 22 12.85 -40.18 -26.62
N ILE A 23 13.05 -40.19 -25.30
CA ILE A 23 11.97 -40.02 -24.31
C ILE A 23 11.32 -38.64 -24.46
N CYS A 24 12.11 -37.58 -24.68
CA CYS A 24 11.62 -36.22 -24.93
C CYS A 24 10.75 -36.14 -26.18
N VAL A 25 11.18 -36.75 -27.29
CA VAL A 25 10.39 -36.78 -28.53
C VAL A 25 9.08 -37.54 -28.35
N VAL A 26 9.12 -38.73 -27.75
CA VAL A 26 7.92 -39.55 -27.55
C VAL A 26 6.93 -38.86 -26.62
N SER A 27 7.39 -38.34 -25.48
CA SER A 27 6.53 -37.57 -24.57
C SER A 27 6.02 -36.28 -25.21
N GLY A 28 6.82 -35.63 -26.06
CA GLY A 28 6.42 -34.43 -26.81
C GLY A 28 5.28 -34.69 -27.79
N VAL A 29 5.22 -35.86 -28.42
CA VAL A 29 4.07 -36.24 -29.27
C VAL A 29 2.77 -36.29 -28.46
N PHE A 30 2.81 -36.83 -27.24
CA PHE A 30 1.62 -36.87 -26.37
C PHE A 30 1.19 -35.48 -25.89
N VAL A 31 2.13 -34.55 -25.71
CA VAL A 31 1.83 -33.16 -25.33
C VAL A 31 1.34 -32.34 -26.53
N ALA A 32 1.86 -32.59 -27.73
CA ALA A 32 1.55 -31.86 -28.95
C ALA A 32 0.10 -32.07 -29.43
N ILE A 33 -0.51 -33.22 -29.13
CA ILE A 33 -1.89 -33.55 -29.55
C ILE A 33 -2.94 -32.64 -28.86
N PRO A 34 -2.96 -32.52 -27.51
CA PRO A 34 -3.90 -31.65 -26.80
C PRO A 34 -3.49 -30.17 -26.74
N TYR A 35 -2.33 -29.79 -27.27
CA TYR A 35 -1.86 -28.41 -27.25
C TYR A 35 -2.61 -27.52 -28.26
N ASP A 36 -3.09 -26.35 -27.80
CA ASP A 36 -3.74 -25.36 -28.65
C ASP A 36 -2.82 -24.15 -28.86
N VAL A 37 -2.40 -23.93 -30.09
CA VAL A 37 -1.55 -22.80 -30.52
C VAL A 37 -2.24 -21.44 -30.41
N SER A 38 -3.57 -21.41 -30.43
CA SER A 38 -4.35 -20.18 -30.28
C SER A 38 -4.47 -19.79 -28.80
N ASN A 39 -4.50 -20.76 -27.90
CA ASN A 39 -4.63 -20.58 -26.45
C ASN A 39 -3.54 -21.38 -25.70
N ALA A 40 -2.28 -21.02 -25.97
CA ALA A 40 -1.09 -21.75 -25.49
C ALA A 40 -1.12 -22.00 -23.98
N TYR A 41 -1.24 -20.94 -23.19
CA TYR A 41 -1.26 -21.02 -21.72
C TYR A 41 -2.44 -21.84 -21.18
N GLU A 42 -3.61 -21.66 -21.77
CA GLU A 42 -4.84 -22.33 -21.34
C GLU A 42 -4.77 -23.83 -21.58
N SER A 43 -4.29 -24.26 -22.75
CA SER A 43 -4.16 -25.69 -23.05
C SER A 43 -3.17 -26.37 -22.08
N VAL A 44 -2.09 -25.68 -21.70
CA VAL A 44 -1.09 -26.18 -20.76
C VAL A 44 -1.59 -26.23 -19.32
N SER A 45 -2.27 -25.18 -18.86
CA SER A 45 -2.88 -25.17 -17.52
C SER A 45 -3.99 -26.21 -17.39
N SER A 46 -4.84 -26.35 -18.41
CA SER A 46 -5.90 -27.37 -18.43
C SER A 46 -5.35 -28.80 -18.39
N MET A 47 -4.27 -29.08 -19.14
CA MET A 47 -3.58 -30.38 -19.07
C MET A 47 -3.06 -30.70 -17.66
N ARG A 48 -2.62 -29.68 -16.93
CA ARG A 48 -2.12 -29.83 -15.57
C ARG A 48 -3.24 -30.13 -14.57
N ILE A 49 -4.34 -29.37 -14.62
CA ILE A 49 -5.41 -29.44 -13.60
C ILE A 49 -6.37 -30.61 -13.88
N ALA A 50 -6.74 -30.85 -15.14
CA ALA A 50 -7.83 -31.77 -15.47
C ALA A 50 -7.39 -33.23 -15.70
N ASN A 51 -6.14 -33.49 -16.09
CA ASN A 51 -5.69 -34.83 -16.48
C ASN A 51 -4.31 -35.19 -15.89
N PRO A 52 -4.26 -36.01 -14.82
CA PRO A 52 -3.01 -36.42 -14.18
C PRO A 52 -2.04 -37.13 -15.13
N ALA A 53 -2.53 -37.91 -16.10
CA ALA A 53 -1.69 -38.58 -17.07
C ALA A 53 -1.07 -37.59 -18.06
N ALA A 54 -1.85 -36.60 -18.55
CA ALA A 54 -1.33 -35.54 -19.40
C ALA A 54 -0.29 -34.68 -18.67
N SER A 55 -0.55 -34.35 -17.40
CA SER A 55 0.40 -33.68 -16.51
C SER A 55 1.71 -34.49 -16.37
N LEU A 56 1.62 -35.80 -16.16
CA LEU A 56 2.80 -36.67 -16.11
C LEU A 56 3.60 -36.68 -17.43
N PHE A 57 2.94 -36.75 -18.59
CA PHE A 57 3.62 -36.70 -19.89
C PHE A 57 4.28 -35.35 -20.15
N ARG A 58 3.65 -34.24 -19.74
CA ARG A 58 4.26 -32.91 -19.76
C ARG A 58 5.49 -32.84 -18.87
N ASN A 59 5.42 -33.37 -17.66
CA ASN A 59 6.55 -33.44 -16.74
C ASN A 59 7.68 -34.31 -17.30
N LEU A 60 7.34 -35.43 -17.94
CA LEU A 60 8.29 -36.31 -18.61
C LEU A 60 9.01 -35.61 -19.76
N HIS A 61 8.27 -34.85 -20.57
CA HIS A 61 8.82 -34.03 -21.65
C HIS A 61 9.78 -32.96 -21.11
N TYR A 62 9.35 -32.19 -20.11
CA TYR A 62 10.18 -31.16 -19.48
C TYR A 62 11.48 -31.72 -18.91
N TRP A 63 11.41 -32.72 -18.03
CA TRP A 63 12.60 -33.25 -17.35
C TRP A 63 13.55 -33.98 -18.29
N SER A 64 13.02 -34.71 -19.27
CA SER A 64 13.87 -35.34 -20.29
C SER A 64 14.59 -34.30 -21.14
N ALA A 65 13.96 -33.16 -21.46
CA ALA A 65 14.61 -32.03 -22.14
C ALA A 65 15.69 -31.36 -21.28
N GLN A 66 15.42 -31.07 -20.00
CA GLN A 66 16.41 -30.48 -19.09
C GLN A 66 17.65 -31.36 -18.94
N LEU A 67 17.43 -32.65 -18.67
CA LEU A 67 18.53 -33.61 -18.55
C LEU A 67 19.23 -33.83 -19.90
N PHE A 68 18.51 -33.84 -21.03
CA PHE A 68 19.12 -33.94 -22.35
C PHE A 68 20.16 -32.83 -22.59
N LEU A 69 19.84 -31.58 -22.22
CA LEU A 69 20.76 -30.46 -22.31
C LEU A 69 22.00 -30.68 -21.41
N ILE A 70 21.79 -31.01 -20.13
CA ILE A 70 22.86 -31.26 -19.15
C ILE A 70 23.79 -32.38 -19.63
N PHE A 71 23.23 -33.53 -20.01
CA PHE A 71 24.00 -34.68 -20.46
C PHE A 71 24.70 -34.43 -21.80
N THR A 72 24.16 -33.58 -22.67
CA THR A 72 24.85 -33.13 -23.89
C THR A 72 26.12 -32.35 -23.54
N PHE A 73 26.07 -31.43 -22.57
CA PHE A 73 27.26 -30.72 -22.12
C PHE A 73 28.27 -31.63 -21.41
N LEU A 74 27.81 -32.56 -20.57
CA LEU A 74 28.67 -33.56 -19.95
C LEU A 74 29.34 -34.47 -21.00
N HIS A 75 28.61 -34.87 -22.04
CA HIS A 75 29.15 -35.64 -23.15
C HIS A 75 30.22 -34.86 -23.92
N MET A 76 29.97 -33.59 -24.22
CA MET A 76 30.95 -32.69 -24.85
C MET A 76 32.20 -32.54 -23.97
N TRP A 77 32.03 -32.34 -22.67
CA TRP A 77 33.14 -32.19 -21.72
C TRP A 77 33.98 -33.46 -21.57
N ASP A 78 33.36 -34.65 -21.57
CA ASP A 78 34.09 -35.93 -21.54
C ASP A 78 35.06 -36.06 -22.72
N HIS A 79 34.68 -35.55 -23.89
CA HIS A 79 35.57 -35.49 -25.06
C HIS A 79 36.63 -34.38 -24.96
N PHE A 80 36.31 -33.24 -24.34
CA PHE A 80 37.29 -32.17 -24.12
C PHE A 80 38.34 -32.53 -23.05
N LYS A 81 37.98 -33.32 -22.04
CA LYS A 81 38.89 -33.77 -20.97
C LYS A 81 39.95 -34.76 -21.48
N LYS A 82 39.65 -35.56 -22.51
CA LYS A 82 40.58 -36.54 -23.07
C LYS A 82 41.79 -35.84 -23.70
N LYS A 83 42.99 -36.39 -23.45
CA LYS A 83 44.27 -35.90 -24.00
C LYS A 83 44.47 -36.23 -25.49
N GLU A 84 43.67 -37.17 -25.99
CA GLU A 84 43.69 -37.60 -27.39
C GLU A 84 43.02 -36.57 -28.31
N LYS A 85 43.46 -36.50 -29.58
CA LYS A 85 42.79 -35.66 -30.58
C LYS A 85 41.40 -36.21 -30.86
N ILE A 86 40.41 -35.31 -30.97
CA ILE A 86 39.04 -35.66 -31.36
C ILE A 86 39.07 -36.18 -32.81
N LYS A 87 38.80 -37.47 -33.00
CA LYS A 87 38.84 -38.16 -34.30
C LYS A 87 37.50 -38.02 -35.05
N LEU A 88 37.14 -36.80 -35.42
CA LEU A 88 35.93 -36.51 -36.22
C LEU A 88 36.29 -35.77 -37.52
N LYS A 89 35.53 -36.02 -38.59
CA LYS A 89 35.64 -35.26 -39.84
C LYS A 89 35.28 -33.79 -39.57
N LYS A 90 36.00 -32.85 -40.21
CA LYS A 90 35.77 -31.40 -40.03
C LYS A 90 34.32 -30.99 -40.27
N SER A 91 33.67 -31.58 -41.28
CA SER A 91 32.27 -31.31 -41.63
C SER A 91 31.28 -31.78 -40.57
N ILE A 92 31.51 -32.94 -39.96
CA ILE A 92 30.68 -33.45 -38.86
C ILE A 92 30.87 -32.56 -37.62
N TRP A 93 32.10 -32.15 -37.32
CA TRP A 93 32.36 -31.26 -36.20
C TRP A 93 31.70 -29.89 -36.36
N LEU A 94 31.77 -29.28 -37.54
CA LEU A 94 31.10 -28.01 -37.83
C LEU A 94 29.59 -28.09 -37.55
N ARG A 95 28.93 -29.15 -38.05
CA ARG A 95 27.50 -29.38 -37.80
C ARG A 95 27.18 -29.63 -36.34
N LEU A 96 28.03 -30.36 -35.60
CA LEU A 96 27.86 -30.56 -34.16
C LEU A 96 28.03 -29.26 -33.37
N SER A 97 28.98 -28.40 -33.76
CA SER A 97 29.14 -27.07 -33.14
C SER A 97 27.91 -26.19 -33.37
N PHE A 98 27.36 -26.19 -34.58
CA PHE A 98 26.10 -25.49 -34.88
C PHE A 98 24.89 -26.16 -34.20
N GLY A 99 24.93 -27.48 -34.02
CA GLY A 99 23.93 -28.25 -33.31
C GLY A 99 23.70 -27.82 -31.88
N VAL A 100 24.75 -27.33 -31.19
CA VAL A 100 24.61 -26.74 -29.85
C VAL A 100 23.64 -25.56 -29.88
N LEU A 101 23.75 -24.66 -30.87
CA LEU A 101 22.82 -23.54 -31.05
C LEU A 101 21.40 -24.05 -31.33
N ILE A 102 21.25 -25.06 -32.19
CA ILE A 102 19.92 -25.61 -32.52
C ILE A 102 19.27 -26.28 -31.29
N ILE A 103 20.03 -26.93 -30.41
CA ILE A 103 19.52 -27.46 -29.14
C ILE A 103 18.99 -26.32 -28.27
N PHE A 104 19.74 -25.23 -28.13
CA PHE A 104 19.27 -24.05 -27.39
C PHE A 104 18.01 -23.45 -28.00
N LEU A 105 17.92 -23.36 -29.33
CA LEU A 105 16.72 -22.87 -30.01
C LEU A 105 15.52 -23.80 -29.80
N ALA A 106 15.71 -25.12 -29.82
CA ALA A 106 14.65 -26.08 -29.52
C ALA A 106 14.16 -25.96 -28.07
N MET A 107 15.10 -25.80 -27.11
CA MET A 107 14.78 -25.57 -25.70
C MET A 107 14.05 -24.24 -25.49
N LEU A 108 14.48 -23.18 -26.19
CA LEU A 108 13.86 -21.86 -26.12
C LEU A 108 12.44 -21.89 -26.69
N THR A 109 12.25 -22.41 -27.91
CA THR A 109 10.90 -22.47 -28.50
C THR A 109 9.97 -23.36 -27.69
N GLY A 110 10.45 -24.45 -27.09
CA GLY A 110 9.65 -25.26 -26.16
C GLY A 110 9.24 -24.49 -24.91
N PHE A 111 10.14 -23.66 -24.37
CA PHE A 111 9.83 -22.76 -23.25
C PHE A 111 8.76 -21.72 -23.62
N LEU A 112 8.91 -21.08 -24.79
CA LEU A 112 7.96 -20.07 -25.28
C LEU A 112 6.54 -20.62 -25.48
N LEU A 113 6.39 -21.92 -25.77
CA LEU A 113 5.08 -22.55 -25.96
C LEU A 113 4.27 -22.68 -24.66
N LYS A 114 4.83 -22.42 -23.48
CA LYS A 114 4.02 -22.33 -22.25
C LYS A 114 3.03 -21.17 -22.30
N GLY A 115 3.38 -20.08 -23.01
CA GLY A 115 2.53 -18.88 -23.14
C GLY A 115 2.27 -18.15 -21.82
N ASP A 116 3.09 -18.41 -20.79
CA ASP A 116 3.01 -17.74 -19.48
C ASP A 116 3.86 -16.45 -19.46
N ALA A 117 3.79 -15.68 -18.37
CA ALA A 117 4.50 -14.40 -18.25
C ALA A 117 6.03 -14.54 -18.51
N ASP A 118 6.63 -15.62 -18.01
CA ASP A 118 8.03 -15.98 -18.30
C ASP A 118 8.29 -16.14 -19.80
N SER A 119 7.38 -16.80 -20.50
CA SER A 119 7.46 -17.02 -21.94
C SER A 119 7.35 -15.73 -22.73
N GLU A 120 6.42 -14.85 -22.35
CA GLU A 120 6.20 -13.57 -23.03
C GLU A 120 7.38 -12.62 -22.83
N GLN A 121 7.95 -12.55 -21.62
CA GLN A 121 9.17 -11.77 -21.41
C GLN A 121 10.35 -12.33 -22.23
N ALA A 122 10.55 -13.65 -22.22
CA ALA A 122 11.58 -14.29 -23.02
C ALA A 122 11.40 -14.06 -24.54
N ARG A 123 10.14 -14.06 -25.02
CA ARG A 123 9.80 -13.77 -26.42
C ARG A 123 10.19 -12.34 -26.79
N ARG A 124 9.81 -11.35 -25.97
CA ARG A 124 10.16 -9.93 -26.19
C ARG A 124 11.66 -9.70 -26.20
N ILE A 125 12.39 -10.33 -25.28
CA ILE A 125 13.86 -10.27 -25.26
C ILE A 125 14.45 -10.87 -26.54
N LEU A 126 14.01 -12.06 -26.96
CA LEU A 126 14.50 -12.70 -28.18
C LEU A 126 14.19 -11.87 -29.43
N GLU A 127 12.99 -11.30 -29.52
CA GLU A 127 12.58 -10.43 -30.61
C GLU A 127 13.47 -9.18 -30.69
N SER A 128 13.67 -8.49 -29.56
CA SER A 128 14.55 -7.32 -29.46
C SER A 128 15.99 -7.63 -29.87
N LEU A 129 16.55 -8.75 -29.40
CA LEU A 129 17.89 -9.17 -29.77
C LEU A 129 18.01 -9.50 -31.26
N THR A 130 17.02 -10.19 -31.83
CA THR A 130 17.06 -10.64 -33.23
C THR A 130 16.84 -9.48 -34.20
N THR A 131 15.87 -8.60 -33.92
CA THR A 131 15.60 -7.40 -34.72
C THR A 131 16.77 -6.41 -34.69
N GLY A 132 17.51 -6.36 -33.59
CA GLY A 132 18.73 -5.56 -33.47
C GLY A 132 19.91 -6.00 -34.35
N ILE A 133 19.82 -7.14 -35.06
CA ILE A 133 20.84 -7.57 -36.03
C ILE A 133 20.73 -6.70 -37.31
N PRO A 134 21.81 -6.00 -37.72
CA PRO A 134 21.78 -5.18 -38.93
C PRO A 134 21.39 -5.96 -40.19
N PHE A 135 20.68 -5.30 -41.11
CA PHE A 135 20.27 -5.76 -42.45
C PHE A 135 19.25 -6.90 -42.49
N ILE A 136 19.40 -7.95 -41.68
CA ILE A 136 18.59 -9.18 -41.75
C ILE A 136 17.71 -9.43 -40.51
N GLY A 137 17.86 -8.63 -39.44
CA GLY A 137 17.25 -8.88 -38.14
C GLY A 137 15.72 -9.02 -38.18
N ASN A 138 15.02 -8.11 -38.86
CA ASN A 138 13.56 -8.16 -38.99
C ASN A 138 13.07 -9.42 -39.72
N LEU A 139 13.76 -9.81 -40.80
CA LEU A 139 13.43 -11.03 -41.55
C LEU A 139 13.68 -12.28 -40.69
N LEU A 140 14.78 -12.29 -39.93
CA LEU A 140 15.12 -13.38 -39.01
C LEU A 140 14.11 -13.50 -37.87
N ALA A 141 13.74 -12.39 -37.23
CA ALA A 141 12.77 -12.36 -36.15
C ALA A 141 11.41 -12.89 -36.62
N TYR A 142 10.91 -12.39 -37.76
CA TYR A 142 9.67 -12.86 -38.36
C TYR A 142 9.73 -14.36 -38.74
N SER A 143 10.87 -14.81 -39.26
CA SER A 143 11.06 -16.21 -39.65
C SER A 143 11.21 -17.16 -38.46
N LEU A 144 11.57 -16.65 -37.26
CA LEU A 144 11.78 -17.46 -36.05
C LEU A 144 10.57 -17.42 -35.11
N LEU A 145 9.97 -16.24 -34.94
CA LEU A 145 8.89 -15.97 -33.98
C LEU A 145 7.51 -15.82 -34.63
N GLY A 146 7.48 -15.51 -35.94
CA GLY A 146 6.24 -15.30 -36.67
C GLY A 146 5.63 -13.93 -36.39
N LYS A 147 4.33 -13.82 -36.67
CA LYS A 147 3.54 -12.63 -36.30
C LYS A 147 3.45 -12.53 -34.77
N GLU A 148 3.54 -11.31 -34.26
CA GLU A 148 3.31 -10.99 -32.84
C GLU A 148 2.00 -11.63 -32.33
N GLY A 149 2.04 -12.18 -31.12
CA GLY A 149 0.93 -12.92 -30.50
C GLY A 149 0.64 -14.32 -31.07
N SER A 150 1.20 -14.70 -32.22
CA SER A 150 1.00 -16.05 -32.77
C SER A 150 2.06 -17.03 -32.27
N TYR A 151 1.64 -18.20 -31.79
CA TYR A 151 2.55 -19.31 -31.44
C TYR A 151 2.71 -20.35 -32.56
N GLN A 152 1.98 -20.21 -33.68
CA GLN A 152 1.96 -21.22 -34.74
C GLN A 152 3.37 -21.52 -35.29
N LEU A 153 4.16 -20.49 -35.59
CA LEU A 153 5.48 -20.67 -36.16
C LEU A 153 6.47 -21.25 -35.13
N ILE A 154 6.42 -20.75 -33.89
CA ILE A 154 7.20 -21.26 -32.76
C ILE A 154 6.90 -22.75 -32.54
N TYR A 155 5.63 -23.13 -32.59
CA TYR A 155 5.17 -24.50 -32.48
C TYR A 155 5.76 -25.38 -33.56
N VAL A 156 5.64 -25.00 -34.83
CA VAL A 156 6.21 -25.74 -35.98
C VAL A 156 7.74 -25.88 -35.86
N HIS A 157 8.43 -24.81 -35.46
CA HIS A 157 9.88 -24.86 -35.27
C HIS A 157 10.29 -25.84 -34.17
N HIS A 158 9.54 -25.86 -33.07
CA HIS A 158 9.79 -26.78 -31.96
C HIS A 158 9.52 -28.24 -32.35
N ILE A 159 8.30 -28.55 -32.78
CA ILE A 159 7.89 -29.96 -33.01
C ILE A 159 8.54 -30.57 -34.25
N ALA A 160 8.91 -29.77 -35.25
CA ALA A 160 9.43 -30.25 -36.52
C ALA A 160 10.83 -29.70 -36.83
N THR A 161 11.00 -28.40 -37.09
CA THR A 161 12.25 -27.86 -37.68
C THR A 161 13.49 -28.22 -36.86
N PHE A 162 13.51 -27.84 -35.58
CA PHE A 162 14.68 -28.05 -34.72
C PHE A 162 14.78 -29.51 -34.25
N THR A 163 13.66 -30.14 -33.93
CA THR A 163 13.63 -31.55 -33.50
C THR A 163 14.13 -32.51 -34.58
N ILE A 164 13.69 -32.34 -35.83
CA ILE A 164 14.17 -33.14 -36.97
C ILE A 164 15.65 -32.87 -37.22
N PHE A 165 16.09 -31.62 -37.16
CA PHE A 165 17.50 -31.27 -37.34
C PHE A 165 18.38 -31.96 -36.28
N ILE A 166 17.98 -31.93 -35.01
CA ILE A 166 18.69 -32.60 -33.91
C ILE A 166 18.71 -34.12 -34.15
N ALA A 167 17.59 -34.73 -34.53
CA ALA A 167 17.53 -36.16 -34.82
C ALA A 167 18.47 -36.59 -35.95
N VAL A 168 18.48 -35.84 -37.07
CA VAL A 168 19.37 -36.08 -38.21
C VAL A 168 20.83 -35.95 -37.80
N MET A 169 21.17 -34.93 -37.02
CA MET A 169 22.53 -34.71 -36.52
C MET A 169 22.98 -35.83 -35.57
N ILE A 170 22.13 -36.25 -34.62
CA ILE A 170 22.42 -37.36 -33.71
C ILE A 170 22.65 -38.65 -34.50
N PHE A 171 21.83 -38.92 -35.52
CA PHE A 171 21.99 -40.08 -36.38
C PHE A 171 23.30 -40.03 -37.17
N GLU A 172 23.66 -38.88 -37.75
CA GLU A 172 24.90 -38.74 -38.51
C GLU A 172 26.14 -38.94 -37.62
N HIS A 173 26.10 -38.40 -36.40
CA HIS A 173 27.18 -38.45 -35.43
C HIS A 173 27.37 -39.86 -34.84
N SER A 174 26.29 -40.48 -34.36
CA SER A 174 26.35 -41.74 -33.61
C SER A 174 26.11 -42.99 -34.46
N ARG A 175 25.54 -42.82 -35.66
CA ARG A 175 25.04 -43.89 -36.54
C ARG A 175 24.01 -44.80 -35.86
N LYS A 176 23.38 -44.30 -34.79
CA LYS A 176 22.39 -44.99 -33.97
C LYS A 176 21.26 -44.00 -33.66
N ILE A 177 20.04 -44.51 -33.61
CA ILE A 177 18.87 -43.73 -33.17
C ILE A 177 18.34 -44.32 -31.87
N TRP A 178 18.52 -45.64 -31.68
CA TRP A 178 18.10 -46.34 -30.48
C TRP A 178 19.25 -46.41 -29.46
N PRO A 179 19.02 -45.98 -28.21
CA PRO A 179 19.93 -46.26 -27.11
C PRO A 179 19.93 -47.76 -26.79
N ARG A 180 20.88 -48.23 -25.98
CA ARG A 180 20.79 -49.60 -25.46
C ARG A 180 19.54 -49.75 -24.59
N TRP A 181 18.82 -50.86 -24.77
CA TRP A 181 17.55 -51.12 -24.09
C TRP A 181 17.62 -50.97 -22.56
N GLY A 182 18.68 -51.49 -21.92
CA GLY A 182 18.86 -51.37 -20.47
C GLY A 182 19.04 -49.93 -20.00
N GLU A 183 19.71 -49.08 -20.78
CA GLU A 183 19.92 -47.66 -20.46
C GLU A 183 18.62 -46.87 -20.67
N PHE A 184 17.87 -47.19 -21.72
CA PHE A 184 16.55 -46.59 -21.97
C PHE A 184 15.56 -46.87 -20.83
N VAL A 185 15.41 -48.13 -20.42
CA VAL A 185 14.46 -48.52 -19.36
C VAL A 185 14.82 -47.89 -18.02
N VAL A 186 16.11 -47.88 -17.66
CA VAL A 186 16.55 -47.24 -16.41
C VAL A 186 16.33 -45.72 -16.46
N THR A 187 16.65 -45.08 -17.58
CA THR A 187 16.44 -43.63 -17.77
C THR A 187 14.96 -43.27 -17.69
N LEU A 188 14.10 -44.02 -18.38
CA LEU A 188 12.65 -43.84 -18.33
C LEU A 188 12.09 -44.03 -16.91
N PHE A 189 12.54 -45.05 -16.19
CA PHE A 189 12.10 -45.30 -14.82
C PHE A 189 12.48 -44.15 -13.87
N ILE A 190 13.72 -43.67 -13.95
CA ILE A 190 14.17 -42.52 -13.15
C ILE A 190 13.36 -41.28 -13.49
N LEU A 191 13.13 -41.02 -14.78
CA LEU A 191 12.32 -39.89 -15.22
C LEU A 191 10.86 -40.00 -14.76
N LEU A 192 10.25 -41.19 -14.80
CA LEU A 192 8.87 -41.37 -14.30
C LEU A 192 8.77 -41.02 -12.81
N ILE A 193 9.76 -41.41 -12.00
CA ILE A 193 9.81 -41.03 -10.57
C ILE A 193 9.95 -39.50 -10.45
N LEU A 194 10.89 -38.91 -11.18
CA LEU A 194 11.12 -37.46 -11.16
C LEU A 194 9.87 -36.68 -11.58
N SER A 195 9.24 -37.08 -12.69
CA SER A 195 8.04 -36.46 -13.25
C SER A 195 6.79 -36.66 -12.41
N TYR A 196 6.76 -37.69 -11.54
CA TYR A 196 5.69 -37.89 -10.57
C TYR A 196 5.81 -36.94 -9.38
N TYR A 197 7.02 -36.78 -8.82
CA TYR A 197 7.24 -35.96 -7.63
C TYR A 197 7.42 -34.47 -7.92
N PHE A 198 7.90 -34.12 -9.12
CA PHE A 198 8.20 -32.74 -9.48
C PHE A 198 7.50 -32.36 -10.77
N SER A 199 6.40 -31.61 -10.64
CA SER A 199 5.70 -31.08 -11.79
C SER A 199 6.49 -30.00 -12.51
N ALA A 200 6.39 -29.97 -13.83
CA ALA A 200 7.06 -28.96 -14.64
C ALA A 200 6.48 -27.57 -14.30
N PRO A 201 7.34 -26.56 -14.09
CA PRO A 201 6.90 -25.24 -13.66
C PRO A 201 6.00 -24.59 -14.71
N LEU A 202 5.05 -23.78 -14.25
CA LEU A 202 4.18 -22.94 -15.06
C LEU A 202 3.89 -21.69 -14.23
N HIS A 203 4.15 -20.52 -14.79
CA HIS A 203 3.95 -19.26 -14.10
C HIS A 203 2.44 -18.95 -13.98
N ASP A 204 2.01 -18.34 -12.88
CA ASP A 204 0.58 -18.08 -12.56
C ASP A 204 0.03 -16.79 -13.20
N ASN A 205 0.91 -16.01 -13.82
CA ASN A 205 0.70 -14.71 -14.45
C ASN A 205 0.21 -13.60 -13.48
N VAL A 206 0.22 -13.84 -12.16
CA VAL A 206 0.03 -12.79 -11.14
C VAL A 206 1.37 -12.40 -10.53
N ASN A 207 2.25 -13.37 -10.27
CA ASN A 207 3.54 -13.09 -9.67
C ASN A 207 4.36 -12.14 -10.57
N PRO A 208 4.82 -10.99 -10.06
CA PRO A 208 5.56 -10.02 -10.87
C PRO A 208 7.02 -10.46 -11.14
N ALA A 209 7.52 -11.47 -10.42
CA ALA A 209 8.88 -12.00 -10.59
C ALA A 209 8.97 -12.96 -11.79
N VAL A 210 9.26 -12.39 -12.96
CA VAL A 210 9.39 -13.13 -14.22
C VAL A 210 10.84 -13.54 -14.48
N LYS A 211 11.09 -14.83 -14.75
CA LYS A 211 12.44 -15.39 -14.96
C LYS A 211 12.52 -16.23 -16.23
N GLY A 212 13.61 -16.05 -16.97
CA GLY A 212 13.97 -16.96 -18.06
C GLY A 212 14.26 -18.38 -17.57
N PRO A 213 14.39 -19.36 -18.49
CA PRO A 213 14.80 -20.70 -18.09
C PRO A 213 16.23 -20.70 -17.54
N TRP A 214 16.56 -21.62 -16.62
CA TRP A 214 17.85 -21.62 -15.89
C TRP A 214 19.10 -21.52 -16.79
N TYR A 215 19.03 -22.04 -18.02
CA TYR A 215 20.11 -21.97 -19.00
C TYR A 215 20.25 -20.62 -19.72
N PHE A 216 19.30 -19.70 -19.56
CA PHE A 216 19.33 -18.31 -20.06
C PHE A 216 19.25 -17.23 -18.96
N VAL A 217 18.97 -17.58 -17.71
CA VAL A 217 18.96 -16.58 -16.61
C VAL A 217 20.29 -15.86 -16.48
N GLY A 218 21.43 -16.55 -16.64
CA GLY A 218 22.73 -15.87 -16.65
C GLY A 218 22.89 -14.86 -17.78
N LEU A 219 22.26 -15.10 -18.94
CA LEU A 219 22.21 -14.13 -20.03
C LEU A 219 21.28 -12.96 -19.70
N GLN A 220 20.14 -13.22 -19.07
CA GLN A 220 19.23 -12.19 -18.56
C GLN A 220 19.93 -11.27 -17.55
N GLU A 221 20.75 -11.84 -16.66
CA GLU A 221 21.58 -11.07 -15.73
C GLU A 221 22.60 -10.21 -16.49
N VAL A 222 23.30 -10.74 -17.50
CA VAL A 222 24.22 -9.93 -18.33
C VAL A 222 23.49 -8.79 -19.03
N LEU A 223 22.28 -9.04 -19.57
CA LEU A 223 21.48 -8.04 -20.28
C LEU A 223 21.08 -6.87 -19.38
N HIS A 224 20.82 -7.12 -18.10
CA HIS A 224 20.51 -6.08 -17.12
C HIS A 224 21.64 -5.02 -17.00
N TRP A 225 22.89 -5.40 -17.23
CA TRP A 225 24.05 -4.51 -17.14
C TRP A 225 24.47 -3.89 -18.49
N LEU A 226 23.87 -4.30 -19.60
CA LEU A 226 24.26 -3.84 -20.94
C LEU A 226 23.37 -2.69 -21.42
N THR A 227 23.99 -1.57 -21.80
CA THR A 227 23.28 -0.46 -22.48
C THR A 227 22.90 -0.80 -23.92
N VAL A 228 23.63 -1.73 -24.56
CA VAL A 228 23.37 -2.22 -25.92
C VAL A 228 23.16 -3.75 -25.87
N PRO A 229 21.91 -4.21 -25.70
CA PRO A 229 21.58 -5.64 -25.53
C PRO A 229 22.12 -6.56 -26.64
N THR A 230 22.19 -6.08 -27.88
CA THR A 230 22.64 -6.86 -29.04
C THR A 230 24.10 -7.33 -28.95
N LEU A 231 24.93 -6.69 -28.13
CA LEU A 231 26.30 -7.14 -27.86
C LEU A 231 26.34 -8.54 -27.22
N SER A 232 25.27 -8.93 -26.52
CA SER A 232 25.14 -10.28 -25.96
C SER A 232 25.18 -11.39 -27.02
N LEU A 233 24.78 -11.10 -28.27
CA LEU A 233 24.88 -12.05 -29.39
C LEU A 233 26.33 -12.35 -29.77
N LEU A 234 27.25 -11.39 -29.59
CA LEU A 234 28.68 -11.62 -29.80
C LEU A 234 29.24 -12.60 -28.76
N PHE A 235 28.73 -12.58 -27.53
CA PHE A 235 29.10 -13.55 -26.51
C PHE A 235 28.67 -14.97 -26.90
N VAL A 236 27.42 -15.14 -27.35
CA VAL A 236 26.92 -16.44 -27.85
C VAL A 236 27.76 -16.92 -29.04
N LEU A 237 28.03 -16.04 -30.01
CA LEU A 237 28.85 -16.34 -31.18
C LEU A 237 30.28 -16.72 -30.78
N MET A 238 30.89 -15.99 -29.85
CA MET A 238 32.23 -16.28 -29.33
C MET A 238 32.30 -17.68 -28.72
N VAL A 239 31.33 -18.07 -27.90
CA VAL A 239 31.28 -19.42 -27.30
C VAL A 239 31.19 -20.50 -28.39
N LEU A 240 30.33 -20.33 -29.39
CA LEU A 240 30.20 -21.27 -30.52
C LEU A 240 31.48 -21.37 -31.34
N VAL A 241 32.15 -20.25 -31.60
CA VAL A 241 33.43 -20.19 -32.32
C VAL A 241 34.53 -20.90 -31.53
N ILE A 242 34.61 -20.69 -30.21
CA ILE A 242 35.57 -21.39 -29.35
C ILE A 242 35.33 -22.91 -29.41
N ILE A 243 34.09 -23.37 -29.26
CA ILE A 243 33.73 -24.79 -29.36
C ILE A 243 34.17 -25.38 -30.71
N TYR A 244 33.89 -24.66 -31.81
CA TYR A 244 34.29 -25.10 -33.15
C TYR A 244 35.82 -25.20 -33.29
N LEU A 245 36.57 -24.24 -32.75
CA LEU A 245 38.02 -24.14 -32.93
C LEU A 245 38.84 -25.14 -32.09
N VAL A 246 38.31 -25.62 -30.97
CA VAL A 246 39.04 -26.50 -30.01
C VAL A 246 39.79 -27.68 -30.66
N PRO A 247 39.22 -28.45 -31.62
CA PRO A 247 39.92 -29.60 -32.20
C PRO A 247 41.01 -29.24 -33.22
N PHE A 248 41.04 -28.00 -33.70
CA PHE A 248 41.94 -27.58 -34.78
C PHE A 248 43.26 -26.98 -34.27
N PHE A 249 43.32 -26.59 -33.00
CA PHE A 249 44.49 -25.98 -32.39
C PHE A 249 45.53 -26.99 -31.87
N SER A 250 46.77 -26.52 -31.70
CA SER A 250 47.87 -27.29 -31.07
C SER A 250 47.53 -27.64 -29.62
N LYS A 251 48.18 -28.66 -29.04
CA LYS A 251 47.87 -29.14 -27.67
C LYS A 251 47.89 -28.02 -26.62
N GLN A 252 48.79 -27.06 -26.75
CA GLN A 252 48.93 -25.93 -25.83
C GLN A 252 47.79 -24.91 -25.99
N ASN A 253 47.48 -24.48 -27.22
CA ASN A 253 46.38 -23.54 -27.46
C ASN A 253 45.02 -24.15 -27.19
N ALA A 254 44.82 -25.44 -27.51
CA ALA A 254 43.61 -26.18 -27.17
C ALA A 254 43.42 -26.32 -25.65
N PHE A 255 44.51 -26.43 -24.87
CA PHE A 255 44.44 -26.43 -23.40
C PHE A 255 43.95 -25.08 -22.88
N PHE A 256 44.50 -23.96 -23.38
CA PHE A 256 44.04 -22.62 -23.01
C PHE A 256 42.57 -22.40 -23.38
N LEU A 257 42.16 -22.71 -24.61
CA LEU A 257 40.76 -22.54 -25.05
C LEU A 257 39.78 -23.38 -24.22
N LYS A 258 40.12 -24.63 -23.88
CA LYS A 258 39.29 -25.48 -23.01
C LYS A 258 39.15 -24.90 -21.60
N ARG A 259 40.24 -24.34 -21.04
CA ARG A 259 40.24 -23.74 -19.71
C ARG A 259 39.47 -22.42 -19.70
N SER A 260 39.64 -21.58 -20.71
CA SER A 260 38.86 -20.36 -20.88
C SER A 260 37.38 -20.67 -21.01
N LEU A 261 37.00 -21.66 -21.82
CA LEU A 261 35.61 -22.10 -21.95
C LEU A 261 35.04 -22.56 -20.59
N LEU A 262 35.80 -23.37 -19.83
CA LEU A 262 35.39 -23.80 -18.49
C LEU A 262 35.19 -22.62 -17.54
N VAL A 263 36.12 -21.66 -17.51
CA VAL A 263 36.02 -20.47 -16.66
C VAL A 263 34.80 -19.64 -17.04
N VAL A 264 34.58 -19.39 -18.33
CA VAL A 264 33.39 -18.67 -18.82
C VAL A 264 32.11 -19.41 -18.43
N THR A 265 32.07 -20.74 -18.54
CA THR A 265 30.92 -21.53 -18.10
C THR A 265 30.69 -21.42 -16.59
N ILE A 266 31.74 -21.46 -15.77
CA ILE A 266 31.60 -21.30 -14.31
C ILE A 266 31.06 -19.91 -13.97
N ILE A 267 31.60 -18.84 -14.58
CA ILE A 267 31.10 -17.48 -14.38
C ILE A 267 29.63 -17.38 -14.79
N TYR A 268 29.26 -17.94 -15.94
CA TYR A 268 27.88 -17.95 -16.42
C TYR A 268 26.94 -18.70 -15.46
N LEU A 269 27.37 -19.81 -14.88
CA LEU A 269 26.59 -20.56 -13.89
C LEU A 269 26.44 -19.78 -12.57
N LEU A 270 27.46 -19.03 -12.14
CA LEU A 270 27.36 -18.13 -10.99
C LEU A 270 26.34 -17.02 -11.26
N LEU A 271 26.43 -16.35 -12.41
CA LEU A 271 25.44 -15.34 -12.82
C LEU A 271 24.02 -15.91 -12.93
N SER A 272 23.90 -17.16 -13.41
CA SER A 272 22.61 -17.86 -13.46
C SER A 272 22.09 -18.15 -12.04
N ALA A 273 22.95 -18.52 -11.10
CA ALA A 273 22.59 -18.70 -9.70
C ALA A 273 22.17 -17.36 -9.05
N ASP A 274 22.89 -16.27 -9.35
CA ASP A 274 22.56 -14.93 -8.89
C ASP A 274 21.16 -14.52 -9.36
N GLY A 275 20.89 -14.64 -10.65
CA GLY A 275 19.56 -14.35 -11.22
C GLY A 275 18.45 -15.26 -10.72
N LEU A 276 18.75 -16.53 -10.41
CA LEU A 276 17.74 -17.47 -9.91
C LEU A 276 17.41 -17.24 -8.44
N PHE A 277 18.39 -16.99 -7.59
CA PHE A 277 18.23 -17.02 -6.13
C PHE A 277 18.30 -15.67 -5.43
N PHE A 278 18.75 -14.61 -6.10
CA PHE A 278 18.93 -13.28 -5.50
C PHE A 278 18.23 -12.15 -6.27
N ARG A 279 17.61 -12.44 -7.42
CA ARG A 279 16.75 -11.49 -8.15
C ARG A 279 15.28 -11.79 -7.90
N GLY A 280 14.54 -10.79 -7.45
CA GLY A 280 13.10 -10.83 -7.21
C GLY A 280 12.30 -10.05 -8.25
N GLU A 281 11.19 -9.46 -7.81
CA GLU A 281 10.35 -8.57 -8.61
C GLU A 281 11.17 -7.41 -9.23
N ASN A 282 10.80 -7.00 -10.45
CA ASN A 282 11.47 -5.94 -11.21
C ASN A 282 13.00 -6.11 -11.34
N TRP A 283 13.48 -7.36 -11.27
CA TRP A 283 14.91 -7.70 -11.26
C TRP A 283 15.71 -7.05 -10.12
N GLN A 284 15.03 -6.68 -9.03
CA GLN A 284 15.67 -6.12 -7.84
C GLN A 284 16.38 -7.20 -7.02
N TRP A 285 17.41 -6.78 -6.29
CA TRP A 285 18.14 -7.68 -5.41
C TRP A 285 17.33 -7.99 -4.16
N ILE A 286 17.27 -9.27 -3.76
CA ILE A 286 16.57 -9.74 -2.56
C ILE A 286 17.36 -10.85 -1.87
N TRP A 287 17.56 -10.74 -0.56
CA TRP A 287 18.27 -11.75 0.22
C TRP A 287 17.35 -12.88 0.72
N PRO A 288 17.85 -14.13 0.81
CA PRO A 288 17.15 -15.19 1.51
C PRO A 288 16.85 -14.78 2.96
N GLY A 289 15.57 -14.82 3.35
CA GLY A 289 15.10 -14.45 4.69
C GLY A 289 14.35 -13.12 4.74
N GLU A 290 14.38 -12.31 3.67
CA GLU A 290 13.47 -11.17 3.54
C GLU A 290 12.01 -11.63 3.38
N LYS A 291 11.06 -10.81 3.81
CA LYS A 291 9.63 -11.14 3.94
C LYS A 291 9.02 -11.67 2.63
N ASP A 292 9.42 -11.13 1.49
CA ASP A 292 8.90 -11.48 0.17
C ASP A 292 9.75 -12.49 -0.60
N TYR A 293 10.84 -13.00 -0.02
CA TYR A 293 11.74 -13.94 -0.71
C TYR A 293 11.01 -15.21 -1.18
N ASN A 294 10.11 -15.74 -0.34
CA ASN A 294 9.38 -16.95 -0.68
C ASN A 294 8.45 -16.76 -1.89
N TYR A 295 7.84 -15.59 -2.01
CA TYR A 295 6.94 -15.24 -3.11
C TYR A 295 7.74 -14.89 -4.37
N SER A 296 8.67 -13.94 -4.28
CA SER A 296 9.40 -13.41 -5.43
C SER A 296 10.49 -14.33 -5.96
N VAL A 297 10.95 -15.32 -5.17
CA VAL A 297 12.04 -16.23 -5.56
C VAL A 297 11.63 -17.69 -5.47
N LEU A 298 11.15 -18.16 -4.32
CA LEU A 298 10.91 -19.60 -4.12
C LEU A 298 9.67 -20.15 -4.82
N GLN A 299 8.68 -19.31 -5.13
CA GLN A 299 7.44 -19.74 -5.78
C GLN A 299 7.70 -20.42 -7.13
N ALA A 300 8.66 -19.92 -7.92
CA ALA A 300 9.07 -20.52 -9.19
C ALA A 300 9.63 -21.95 -9.05
N PHE A 301 10.07 -22.34 -7.84
CA PHE A 301 10.62 -23.67 -7.54
C PHE A 301 9.61 -24.62 -6.89
N LYS A 302 8.37 -24.16 -6.62
CA LYS A 302 7.31 -25.02 -6.10
C LYS A 302 6.81 -25.96 -7.20
N MET A 303 7.18 -27.23 -7.06
CA MET A 303 6.87 -28.28 -8.02
C MET A 303 6.08 -29.39 -7.30
N PRO A 304 4.75 -29.26 -7.16
CA PRO A 304 3.95 -30.26 -6.48
C PRO A 304 3.96 -31.59 -7.24
N LYS A 305 3.69 -32.68 -6.51
CA LYS A 305 3.55 -34.02 -7.08
C LYS A 305 2.27 -34.10 -7.94
N VAL A 306 2.27 -35.00 -8.93
CA VAL A 306 1.07 -35.28 -9.73
C VAL A 306 0.02 -35.98 -8.87
N ASN A 307 -1.20 -35.43 -8.82
CA ASN A 307 -2.30 -36.03 -8.07
C ASN A 307 -3.10 -37.02 -8.95
N PHE A 308 -2.93 -38.33 -8.71
CA PHE A 308 -3.70 -39.39 -9.39
C PHE A 308 -5.02 -39.73 -8.69
N SER A 309 -5.37 -39.03 -7.62
CA SER A 309 -6.63 -39.19 -6.89
C SER A 309 -7.28 -37.82 -6.70
N PRO A 310 -7.68 -37.14 -7.80
CA PRO A 310 -8.27 -35.82 -7.72
C PRO A 310 -9.63 -35.89 -7.02
N GLU A 311 -9.94 -34.86 -6.21
CA GLU A 311 -11.23 -34.73 -5.54
C GLU A 311 -12.38 -34.45 -6.52
N PHE A 312 -12.06 -33.82 -7.66
CA PHE A 312 -13.00 -33.42 -8.70
C PHE A 312 -12.78 -34.16 -10.02
N ALA A 313 -13.86 -34.44 -10.74
CA ALA A 313 -13.79 -35.06 -12.06
C ALA A 313 -13.24 -34.10 -13.13
N PRO A 314 -12.55 -34.59 -14.17
CA PRO A 314 -12.01 -33.75 -15.26
C PRO A 314 -13.06 -32.84 -15.90
N GLU A 315 -14.31 -33.29 -16.01
CA GLU A 315 -15.42 -32.52 -16.56
C GLU A 315 -15.77 -31.32 -15.68
N GLN A 316 -15.71 -31.48 -14.34
CA GLN A 316 -15.96 -30.39 -13.39
C GLN A 316 -14.83 -29.36 -13.40
N VAL A 317 -13.59 -29.83 -13.48
CA VAL A 317 -12.43 -28.93 -13.64
C VAL A 317 -12.53 -28.14 -14.94
N ALA A 318 -12.96 -28.78 -16.03
CA ALA A 318 -13.12 -28.13 -17.33
C ALA A 318 -14.17 -27.00 -17.30
N THR A 319 -15.19 -27.09 -16.43
CA THR A 319 -16.21 -26.05 -16.26
C THR A 319 -15.73 -24.80 -15.52
N SER A 320 -14.54 -24.81 -14.90
CA SER A 320 -13.98 -23.61 -14.27
C SER A 320 -13.86 -22.47 -15.30
N PRO A 321 -14.31 -21.24 -14.98
CA PRO A 321 -14.25 -20.11 -15.87
C PRO A 321 -12.81 -19.68 -16.12
N GLN A 322 -12.63 -18.96 -17.23
CA GLN A 322 -11.37 -18.32 -17.57
C GLN A 322 -11.49 -16.83 -17.30
N ILE A 323 -10.65 -16.32 -16.41
CA ILE A 323 -10.61 -14.91 -16.04
C ILE A 323 -9.23 -14.36 -16.38
N ASN A 324 -9.18 -13.28 -17.16
CA ASN A 324 -7.93 -12.66 -17.62
C ASN A 324 -6.93 -13.68 -18.21
N GLY A 325 -7.42 -14.59 -19.05
CA GLY A 325 -6.61 -15.61 -19.72
C GLY A 325 -6.20 -16.81 -18.84
N ARG A 326 -6.62 -16.86 -17.57
CA ARG A 326 -6.26 -17.90 -16.59
C ARG A 326 -7.47 -18.71 -16.15
N LYS A 327 -7.28 -20.01 -15.87
CA LYS A 327 -8.29 -20.82 -15.20
C LYS A 327 -8.41 -20.42 -13.73
N GLU A 328 -9.64 -20.27 -13.26
CA GLU A 328 -9.95 -19.92 -11.86
C GLU A 328 -10.42 -21.17 -11.11
N SER A 329 -9.48 -21.99 -10.63
CA SER A 329 -9.79 -23.26 -9.97
C SER A 329 -10.51 -23.09 -8.62
N CYS A 330 -10.42 -21.93 -7.97
CA CYS A 330 -11.10 -21.67 -6.69
C CYS A 330 -12.61 -21.81 -6.82
N THR A 331 -13.18 -21.45 -7.97
CA THR A 331 -14.62 -21.53 -8.24
C THR A 331 -15.15 -22.96 -8.36
N ILE A 332 -14.27 -23.97 -8.45
CA ILE A 332 -14.67 -25.39 -8.40
C ILE A 332 -15.29 -25.71 -7.04
N CYS A 333 -14.73 -25.13 -5.96
CA CYS A 333 -15.23 -25.30 -4.59
C CYS A 333 -16.09 -24.10 -4.13
N HIS A 334 -15.70 -22.89 -4.54
CA HIS A 334 -16.30 -21.62 -4.14
C HIS A 334 -17.12 -21.02 -5.28
N ASP A 335 -18.13 -21.74 -5.73
CA ASP A 335 -19.07 -21.25 -6.74
C ASP A 335 -20.15 -20.34 -6.11
N ASN A 336 -20.60 -19.32 -6.85
CA ASN A 336 -21.68 -18.41 -6.47
C ASN A 336 -21.53 -17.69 -5.11
N VAL A 337 -20.30 -17.29 -4.75
CA VAL A 337 -20.07 -16.46 -3.56
C VAL A 337 -20.79 -15.10 -3.69
N LEU A 338 -21.62 -14.78 -2.70
CA LEU A 338 -22.46 -13.57 -2.69
C LEU A 338 -21.78 -12.40 -1.94
N GLY A 339 -22.23 -11.18 -2.21
CA GLY A 339 -21.80 -9.98 -1.47
C GLY A 339 -20.67 -9.18 -2.14
N MET A 340 -20.16 -9.63 -3.28
CA MET A 340 -19.15 -8.90 -4.06
C MET A 340 -19.74 -7.70 -4.83
N THR A 341 -18.91 -6.69 -5.06
CA THR A 341 -19.24 -5.59 -5.99
C THR A 341 -18.94 -6.00 -7.43
N ILE A 342 -19.48 -5.28 -8.41
CA ILE A 342 -19.23 -5.55 -9.84
C ILE A 342 -17.73 -5.46 -10.16
N SER A 343 -17.05 -4.44 -9.64
CA SER A 343 -15.62 -4.21 -9.88
C SER A 343 -14.70 -5.25 -9.25
N HIS A 344 -15.13 -5.90 -8.17
CA HIS A 344 -14.35 -6.93 -7.46
C HIS A 344 -15.01 -8.31 -7.55
N ASN A 345 -15.81 -8.55 -8.59
CA ASN A 345 -16.48 -9.83 -8.79
C ASN A 345 -15.45 -10.89 -9.25
N PRO A 346 -15.40 -12.09 -8.65
CA PRO A 346 -14.56 -13.20 -9.13
C PRO A 346 -14.79 -13.56 -10.61
N GLN A 347 -15.98 -13.33 -11.16
CA GLN A 347 -16.26 -13.51 -12.60
C GLN A 347 -15.60 -12.45 -13.49
N ALA A 348 -15.11 -11.34 -12.92
CA ALA A 348 -14.42 -10.27 -13.63
C ALA A 348 -12.90 -10.33 -13.41
N ILE A 349 -12.46 -10.56 -12.17
CA ILE A 349 -11.03 -10.47 -11.81
C ILE A 349 -10.44 -11.75 -11.21
N GLY A 350 -11.27 -12.76 -10.89
CA GLY A 350 -10.83 -13.99 -10.24
C GLY A 350 -10.62 -13.81 -8.73
N CYS A 351 -10.64 -14.91 -7.98
CA CYS A 351 -10.28 -14.93 -6.56
C CYS A 351 -8.76 -14.83 -6.38
N PHE A 352 -8.01 -15.43 -7.30
CA PHE A 352 -6.55 -15.52 -7.23
C PHE A 352 -5.87 -14.15 -7.29
N SER A 353 -6.43 -13.20 -8.04
CA SER A 353 -5.87 -11.84 -8.17
C SER A 353 -5.83 -11.08 -6.85
N CYS A 354 -6.72 -11.40 -5.90
CA CYS A 354 -6.71 -10.80 -4.58
C CYS A 354 -6.01 -11.69 -3.56
N HIS A 355 -6.41 -12.95 -3.47
CA HIS A 355 -6.00 -13.84 -2.39
C HIS A 355 -4.72 -14.63 -2.70
N GLY A 356 -4.24 -14.66 -3.94
CA GLY A 356 -3.17 -15.58 -4.31
C GLY A 356 -3.59 -17.04 -4.08
N GLY A 357 -2.64 -17.91 -3.72
CA GLY A 357 -2.85 -19.36 -3.64
C GLY A 357 -2.15 -20.10 -4.80
N ASN A 358 -2.73 -21.21 -5.25
CA ASN A 358 -2.26 -21.93 -6.44
C ASN A 358 -3.44 -22.24 -7.39
N PRO A 359 -3.60 -21.47 -8.48
CA PRO A 359 -4.73 -21.60 -9.40
C PRO A 359 -4.59 -22.81 -10.32
N LEU A 360 -3.45 -23.52 -10.24
CA LEU A 360 -3.12 -24.70 -11.05
C LEU A 360 -3.34 -26.01 -10.30
N GLU A 361 -4.00 -25.96 -9.14
CA GLU A 361 -4.37 -27.12 -8.34
C GLU A 361 -5.87 -27.07 -8.02
N SER A 362 -6.47 -28.26 -7.89
CA SER A 362 -7.89 -28.45 -7.54
C SER A 362 -8.09 -29.12 -6.18
N ASP A 363 -6.99 -29.49 -5.52
CA ASP A 363 -6.97 -30.02 -4.15
C ASP A 363 -6.99 -28.86 -3.15
N LYS A 364 -7.77 -28.98 -2.08
CA LYS A 364 -7.95 -27.93 -1.08
C LYS A 364 -6.62 -27.42 -0.50
N ASP A 365 -5.74 -28.31 -0.04
CA ASP A 365 -4.54 -27.90 0.67
C ASP A 365 -3.50 -27.32 -0.30
N ALA A 366 -3.44 -27.87 -1.52
CA ALA A 366 -2.55 -27.38 -2.56
C ALA A 366 -3.02 -26.03 -3.15
N ALA A 367 -4.33 -25.83 -3.35
CA ALA A 367 -4.89 -24.60 -3.90
C ALA A 367 -4.79 -23.42 -2.92
N HIS A 368 -4.95 -23.67 -1.61
CA HIS A 368 -4.79 -22.65 -0.57
C HIS A 368 -3.34 -22.43 -0.14
N GLU A 369 -2.38 -23.20 -0.68
CA GLU A 369 -0.97 -23.01 -0.35
C GLU A 369 -0.55 -21.56 -0.70
N THR A 370 0.03 -20.83 0.26
CA THR A 370 0.43 -19.42 0.09
C THR A 370 -0.68 -18.41 -0.20
N MET A 371 -1.94 -18.76 0.10
CA MET A 371 -3.05 -17.82 0.04
C MET A 371 -2.92 -16.71 1.11
N ILE A 372 -3.18 -15.47 0.71
CA ILE A 372 -3.28 -14.29 1.54
C ILE A 372 -4.73 -14.19 2.05
N LEU A 373 -4.91 -14.26 3.37
CA LEU A 373 -6.23 -14.20 3.98
C LEU A 373 -6.86 -12.81 3.89
N ILE A 374 -6.07 -11.75 4.11
CA ILE A 374 -6.54 -10.36 4.18
C ILE A 374 -5.69 -9.53 3.21
N PRO A 375 -6.08 -9.44 1.93
CA PRO A 375 -5.20 -8.95 0.88
C PRO A 375 -4.95 -7.44 0.92
N GLY A 376 -5.86 -6.63 1.48
CA GLY A 376 -5.66 -5.18 1.51
C GLY A 376 -4.86 -4.65 2.70
N ASN A 377 -4.29 -5.51 3.56
CA ASN A 377 -3.24 -5.09 4.49
C ASN A 377 -2.11 -4.42 3.70
N LEU A 378 -1.54 -3.30 4.17
CA LEU A 378 -0.51 -2.58 3.37
C LEU A 378 0.71 -3.45 3.01
N ALA A 379 1.05 -4.39 3.88
CA ALA A 379 2.08 -5.41 3.63
C ALA A 379 1.79 -6.35 2.44
N ASP A 380 0.53 -6.53 2.09
CA ASP A 380 0.04 -7.44 1.05
C ASP A 380 -0.58 -6.70 -0.14
N ALA A 381 -0.93 -5.42 0.05
CA ALA A 381 -1.67 -4.61 -0.91
C ALA A 381 -0.94 -4.48 -2.25
N GLY A 382 0.39 -4.30 -2.24
CA GLY A 382 1.18 -4.25 -3.49
C GLY A 382 1.07 -5.51 -4.34
N ARG A 383 0.88 -6.68 -3.71
CA ARG A 383 0.75 -7.98 -4.39
C ARG A 383 -0.69 -8.33 -4.79
N SER A 384 -1.66 -7.53 -4.37
CA SER A 384 -3.09 -7.75 -4.62
C SER A 384 -3.72 -6.51 -5.26
N CYS A 385 -4.11 -5.53 -4.44
CA CYS A 385 -4.72 -4.27 -4.88
C CYS A 385 -3.80 -3.43 -5.78
N GLY A 386 -2.48 -3.51 -5.60
CA GLY A 386 -1.46 -2.70 -6.28
C GLY A 386 -0.87 -3.34 -7.55
N THR A 387 -1.45 -4.44 -8.02
CA THR A 387 -1.00 -5.07 -9.27
C THR A 387 -1.28 -4.18 -10.48
N THR A 388 -0.57 -4.40 -11.60
CA THR A 388 -0.62 -3.55 -12.80
C THR A 388 -2.03 -3.33 -13.36
N ASP A 389 -2.90 -4.34 -13.25
CA ASP A 389 -4.28 -4.29 -13.75
C ASP A 389 -5.28 -3.71 -12.71
N CYS A 390 -4.80 -3.21 -11.56
CA CYS A 390 -5.61 -2.75 -10.44
C CYS A 390 -5.30 -1.28 -10.04
N HIS A 391 -4.79 -1.04 -8.84
CA HIS A 391 -4.55 0.29 -8.24
C HIS A 391 -3.06 0.54 -7.92
N PRO A 392 -2.13 0.39 -8.87
CA PRO A 392 -0.69 0.40 -8.60
C PRO A 392 -0.21 1.74 -8.02
N GLU A 393 -0.67 2.87 -8.55
CA GLU A 393 -0.25 4.19 -8.11
C GLU A 393 -0.69 4.52 -6.67
N ILE A 394 -1.85 3.99 -6.24
CA ILE A 394 -2.37 4.22 -4.89
C ILE A 394 -1.49 3.48 -3.88
N THR A 395 -1.11 2.22 -4.17
CA THR A 395 -0.28 1.44 -3.26
C THR A 395 1.14 2.00 -3.10
N ASP A 396 1.65 2.71 -4.10
CA ASP A 396 2.95 3.37 -4.03
C ASP A 396 2.92 4.59 -3.10
N ARG A 397 1.87 5.41 -3.19
CA ARG A 397 1.79 6.68 -2.46
C ARG A 397 1.14 6.60 -1.08
N ILE A 398 0.31 5.59 -0.81
CA ILE A 398 -0.39 5.47 0.49
C ILE A 398 0.56 5.36 1.68
N ASN A 399 1.76 4.82 1.45
CA ASN A 399 2.77 4.69 2.49
C ASN A 399 3.42 6.02 2.87
N THR A 400 3.26 7.09 2.08
CA THR A 400 3.81 8.43 2.40
C THR A 400 2.84 9.28 3.21
N GLY A 401 1.54 8.95 3.21
CA GLY A 401 0.52 9.71 3.94
C GLY A 401 0.62 9.55 5.47
N LEU A 402 0.15 10.56 6.21
CA LEU A 402 0.18 10.57 7.68
C LEU A 402 -0.63 9.45 8.34
N MET A 403 -1.67 8.93 7.68
CA MET A 403 -2.38 7.74 8.17
C MET A 403 -1.48 6.50 8.22
N SER A 404 -0.43 6.44 7.39
CA SER A 404 0.56 5.36 7.39
C SER A 404 1.77 5.69 8.27
N THR A 405 2.34 6.90 8.13
CA THR A 405 3.63 7.24 8.75
C THR A 405 3.52 7.67 10.22
N LEU A 406 2.39 8.29 10.63
CA LEU A 406 2.22 8.95 11.93
C LEU A 406 3.30 10.00 12.27
N SER A 407 3.98 10.54 11.26
CA SER A 407 5.16 11.42 11.39
C SER A 407 5.01 12.50 12.48
N GLY A 408 3.99 13.37 12.38
CA GLY A 408 3.78 14.46 13.34
C GLY A 408 3.45 14.01 14.75
N MET A 409 2.75 12.89 14.93
CA MET A 409 2.46 12.35 16.25
C MET A 409 3.75 11.89 16.94
N ILE A 410 4.57 11.13 16.21
CA ILE A 410 5.85 10.62 16.71
C ILE A 410 6.80 11.78 17.01
N SER A 411 6.84 12.78 16.11
CA SER A 411 7.72 13.94 16.28
C SER A 411 7.28 14.80 17.47
N VAL A 412 5.99 15.11 17.60
CA VAL A 412 5.51 15.87 18.76
C VAL A 412 5.79 15.12 20.07
N ASP A 413 5.59 13.81 20.12
CA ASP A 413 5.83 13.03 21.34
C ASP A 413 7.32 13.07 21.77
N ARG A 414 8.25 12.77 20.86
CA ARG A 414 9.70 12.90 21.13
C ARG A 414 10.09 14.31 21.57
N PHE A 415 9.44 15.34 21.01
CA PHE A 415 9.68 16.74 21.39
C PHE A 415 9.20 17.06 22.82
N VAL A 416 8.07 16.48 23.23
CA VAL A 416 7.49 16.58 24.57
C VAL A 416 8.38 15.90 25.61
N PHE A 417 8.93 14.73 25.29
CA PHE A 417 9.88 13.99 26.13
C PHE A 417 11.29 14.60 26.15
N ASN A 418 11.54 15.72 25.46
CA ASN A 418 12.86 16.34 25.27
C ASN A 418 13.90 15.40 24.63
N GLU A 419 13.45 14.40 23.87
CA GLU A 419 14.33 13.55 23.04
C GLU A 419 14.68 14.24 21.70
N GLN A 420 13.95 15.30 21.35
CA GLN A 420 14.29 16.20 20.26
C GLN A 420 13.87 17.65 20.49
N ASP A 421 14.42 18.55 19.68
CA ASP A 421 14.25 20.01 19.79
C ASP A 421 13.23 20.61 18.81
N ASN A 422 12.79 19.86 17.79
CA ASN A 422 11.85 20.35 16.78
C ASN A 422 10.66 19.37 16.62
N PRO A 423 9.40 19.83 16.76
CA PRO A 423 8.22 18.99 16.59
C PRO A 423 7.86 18.68 15.13
N ASP A 424 8.58 19.23 14.15
CA ASP A 424 8.23 19.16 12.72
C ASP A 424 9.18 18.23 11.93
N LEU A 425 10.03 17.44 12.62
CA LEU A 425 10.91 16.50 11.92
C LEU A 425 10.09 15.36 11.32
N LEU A 426 10.36 15.07 10.03
CA LEU A 426 9.79 13.92 9.35
C LEU A 426 10.30 12.61 9.95
N THR A 427 9.39 11.71 10.23
CA THR A 427 9.70 10.38 10.74
C THR A 427 8.63 9.37 10.29
N ASP A 428 8.82 8.11 10.67
CA ASP A 428 7.95 7.02 10.25
C ASP A 428 7.79 6.02 11.40
N ILE A 429 6.59 5.47 11.54
CA ILE A 429 6.23 4.47 12.54
C ILE A 429 7.15 3.23 12.51
N HIS A 430 7.68 2.86 11.35
CA HIS A 430 8.60 1.73 11.20
C HIS A 430 9.99 2.01 11.82
N HIS A 431 10.28 3.25 12.17
CA HIS A 431 11.53 3.68 12.81
C HIS A 431 11.41 3.88 14.33
N LEU A 432 10.31 3.43 14.96
CA LEU A 432 10.22 3.44 16.42
C LEU A 432 11.29 2.52 17.04
N GLY A 433 12.15 3.12 17.86
CA GLY A 433 13.13 2.45 18.71
C GLY A 433 12.53 2.09 20.06
N ASN A 434 13.32 2.15 21.13
CA ASN A 434 12.89 1.84 22.51
C ASN A 434 13.22 3.00 23.46
N SER A 435 13.14 4.24 22.98
CA SER A 435 13.26 5.43 23.81
C SER A 435 12.01 5.61 24.68
N LEU A 436 12.01 6.58 25.60
CA LEU A 436 10.88 6.82 26.50
C LEU A 436 9.63 7.19 25.70
N ALA A 437 9.80 8.12 24.75
CA ALA A 437 8.75 8.54 23.83
C ALA A 437 8.29 7.39 22.93
N ASP A 438 9.22 6.62 22.37
CA ASP A 438 8.86 5.52 21.47
C ASP A 438 8.09 4.40 22.20
N GLU A 439 8.44 4.07 23.45
CA GLU A 439 7.66 3.14 24.27
C GLU A 439 6.31 3.71 24.68
N HIS A 440 6.24 5.01 25.01
CA HIS A 440 4.98 5.72 25.28
C HIS A 440 4.02 5.62 24.08
N LEU A 441 4.51 5.87 22.87
CA LEU A 441 3.75 5.73 21.63
C LEU A 441 3.26 4.30 21.40
N LYS A 442 4.11 3.29 21.61
CA LYS A 442 3.75 1.86 21.48
C LYS A 442 2.68 1.42 22.48
N ASN A 443 2.67 1.99 23.68
CA ASN A 443 1.72 1.64 24.73
C ASN A 443 0.36 2.32 24.56
N LEU A 444 0.31 3.55 24.03
CA LEU A 444 -0.90 4.39 24.10
C LEU A 444 -1.43 4.88 22.76
N CYS A 445 -0.56 5.19 21.79
CA CYS A 445 -0.92 6.11 20.70
C CYS A 445 -0.94 5.47 19.30
N VAL A 446 -0.12 4.45 19.02
CA VAL A 446 0.08 3.94 17.64
C VAL A 446 -0.95 2.90 17.18
N ARG A 447 -2.00 2.68 17.98
CA ARG A 447 -3.10 1.74 17.66
C ARG A 447 -3.82 2.07 16.34
N CYS A 448 -3.85 3.35 15.98
CA CYS A 448 -4.65 3.87 14.87
C CYS A 448 -3.92 3.92 13.52
N HIS A 449 -2.67 3.43 13.44
CA HIS A 449 -1.93 3.48 12.18
C HIS A 449 -2.52 2.53 11.13
N LEU A 450 -2.65 3.01 9.90
CA LEU A 450 -3.34 2.31 8.81
C LEU A 450 -2.64 1.00 8.40
N GLY A 451 -1.31 0.97 8.53
CA GLY A 451 -0.48 -0.20 8.26
C GLY A 451 -0.60 -1.33 9.29
N ASN A 452 -1.32 -1.14 10.39
CA ASN A 452 -1.46 -2.18 11.42
C ASN A 452 -2.18 -3.39 10.79
N PRO A 453 -1.57 -4.58 10.71
CA PRO A 453 -2.19 -5.68 9.99
C PRO A 453 -3.46 -6.11 10.70
N LYS A 454 -4.55 -6.19 9.95
CA LYS A 454 -5.75 -6.87 10.41
C LYS A 454 -5.45 -8.37 10.37
N THR A 455 -5.66 -9.05 11.50
CA THR A 455 -5.42 -10.50 11.66
C THR A 455 -6.71 -11.30 11.80
N GLU A 456 -7.80 -10.65 12.18
CA GLU A 456 -9.11 -11.27 12.42
C GLU A 456 -10.14 -10.82 11.38
N TRP A 457 -11.15 -11.65 11.15
CA TRP A 457 -12.27 -11.34 10.23
C TRP A 457 -13.40 -10.67 11.01
N GLY A 458 -14.10 -9.74 10.39
CA GLY A 458 -15.20 -9.03 11.03
C GLY A 458 -15.50 -7.70 10.35
N ALA A 459 -16.69 -7.18 10.65
CA ALA A 459 -17.14 -5.88 10.16
C ALA A 459 -16.25 -4.75 10.70
N ILE A 460 -16.22 -3.64 9.98
CA ILE A 460 -15.63 -2.40 10.47
C ILE A 460 -16.60 -1.79 11.48
N ASP A 461 -16.10 -1.55 12.68
CA ASP A 461 -16.81 -0.95 13.80
C ASP A 461 -15.85 -0.06 14.61
N GLN A 462 -16.35 0.54 15.68
CA GLN A 462 -15.59 1.39 16.61
C GLN A 462 -14.33 0.72 17.22
N LYS A 463 -14.24 -0.61 17.20
CA LYS A 463 -13.10 -1.37 17.74
C LYS A 463 -12.11 -1.78 16.64
N SER A 464 -12.58 -1.89 15.40
CA SER A 464 -11.79 -2.22 14.22
C SER A 464 -10.80 -1.11 13.86
N ARG A 465 -9.53 -1.49 13.68
CA ARG A 465 -8.42 -0.57 13.35
C ARG A 465 -7.43 -1.25 12.41
N GLY A 466 -6.71 -0.45 11.64
CA GLY A 466 -5.75 -0.94 10.65
C GLY A 466 -6.41 -1.74 9.53
N GLY A 467 -5.62 -2.53 8.82
CA GLY A 467 -6.08 -3.32 7.68
C GLY A 467 -5.79 -2.70 6.31
N GLY A 468 -4.98 -1.64 6.25
CA GLY A 468 -4.62 -0.95 5.00
C GLY A 468 -5.86 -0.47 4.24
N CYS A 469 -5.96 -0.86 2.96
CA CYS A 469 -7.09 -0.51 2.10
C CYS A 469 -8.44 -0.97 2.69
N LEU A 470 -8.44 -2.08 3.44
CA LEU A 470 -9.67 -2.65 4.01
C LEU A 470 -10.18 -1.91 5.24
N ALA A 471 -9.37 -1.02 5.84
CA ALA A 471 -9.83 -0.16 6.93
C ALA A 471 -11.03 0.70 6.49
N CYS A 472 -11.03 1.14 5.22
CA CYS A 472 -12.04 2.03 4.66
C CYS A 472 -12.98 1.31 3.67
N HIS A 473 -12.48 0.35 2.89
CA HIS A 473 -13.24 -0.20 1.77
C HIS A 473 -14.04 -1.48 2.08
N LEU A 474 -13.84 -2.09 3.26
CA LEU A 474 -14.44 -3.37 3.62
C LEU A 474 -15.83 -3.21 4.25
N ASN A 475 -16.86 -3.70 3.58
CA ASN A 475 -18.25 -3.59 4.05
C ASN A 475 -18.89 -4.96 4.23
N TYR A 476 -19.45 -5.22 5.41
CA TYR A 476 -20.18 -6.45 5.67
C TYR A 476 -21.70 -6.23 5.56
N ALA A 477 -22.34 -6.99 4.66
CA ALA A 477 -23.80 -7.04 4.64
C ALA A 477 -24.33 -7.80 5.86
N ALA A 478 -25.56 -7.50 6.30
CA ALA A 478 -26.17 -8.13 7.48
C ALA A 478 -26.21 -9.67 7.39
N THR A 479 -26.42 -10.22 6.19
CA THR A 479 -26.37 -11.66 5.92
C THR A 479 -24.97 -12.24 6.12
N THR A 480 -23.93 -11.54 5.65
CA THR A 480 -22.53 -11.94 5.82
C THR A 480 -22.13 -11.92 7.30
N VAL A 481 -22.54 -10.89 8.06
CA VAL A 481 -22.30 -10.81 9.51
C VAL A 481 -22.97 -11.98 10.22
N SER A 482 -24.23 -12.28 9.88
CA SER A 482 -24.98 -13.37 10.51
C SER A 482 -24.31 -14.73 10.28
N ALA A 483 -23.91 -15.02 9.04
CA ALA A 483 -23.22 -16.26 8.70
C ALA A 483 -21.85 -16.39 9.40
N LEU A 484 -21.12 -15.28 9.58
CA LEU A 484 -19.86 -15.26 10.33
C LEU A 484 -20.09 -15.56 11.82
N ILE A 485 -21.11 -14.97 12.43
CA ILE A 485 -21.46 -15.22 13.84
C ILE A 485 -21.87 -16.68 14.06
N GLU A 486 -22.63 -17.27 13.13
CA GLU A 486 -22.99 -18.69 13.17
C GLU A 486 -21.74 -19.59 13.15
N HIS A 487 -20.77 -19.30 12.28
CA HIS A 487 -19.49 -20.00 12.24
C HIS A 487 -18.67 -19.82 13.53
N GLN A 488 -18.63 -18.61 14.10
CA GLN A 488 -17.94 -18.34 15.36
C GLN A 488 -18.54 -19.12 16.52
N ASN A 489 -19.87 -19.31 16.54
CA ASN A 489 -20.57 -20.10 17.54
C ASN A 489 -20.45 -21.61 17.30
N ASN A 490 -20.29 -22.05 16.04
CA ASN A 490 -20.14 -23.43 15.65
C ASN A 490 -19.12 -23.58 14.51
N SER A 491 -17.91 -24.02 14.85
CA SER A 491 -16.80 -24.16 13.89
C SER A 491 -17.05 -25.17 12.76
N LYS A 492 -18.12 -25.97 12.82
CA LYS A 492 -18.54 -26.88 11.74
C LYS A 492 -19.49 -26.23 10.73
N ASP A 493 -20.02 -25.06 11.03
CA ASP A 493 -20.89 -24.35 10.10
C ASP A 493 -20.07 -23.77 8.95
N THR A 494 -20.44 -24.10 7.72
CA THR A 494 -19.75 -23.66 6.50
C THR A 494 -20.55 -22.64 5.72
N THR A 495 -21.68 -22.15 6.25
CA THR A 495 -22.58 -21.20 5.58
C THR A 495 -21.85 -19.91 5.20
N TYR A 496 -20.90 -19.47 6.03
CA TYR A 496 -20.07 -18.29 5.78
C TYR A 496 -19.26 -18.38 4.48
N LEU A 497 -18.93 -19.58 3.98
CA LEU A 497 -18.18 -19.75 2.72
C LEU A 497 -18.96 -19.30 1.48
N GLY A 498 -20.28 -19.17 1.58
CA GLY A 498 -21.13 -18.63 0.51
C GLY A 498 -21.21 -17.11 0.47
N PHE A 499 -20.58 -16.41 1.43
CA PHE A 499 -20.69 -14.96 1.58
C PHE A 499 -19.32 -14.31 1.70
N HIS A 500 -19.11 -13.25 0.93
CA HIS A 500 -17.93 -12.41 1.00
C HIS A 500 -18.31 -10.97 1.38
N PRO A 501 -17.52 -10.28 2.22
CA PRO A 501 -17.71 -8.85 2.45
C PRO A 501 -17.41 -8.03 1.18
N SER A 502 -18.19 -7.00 0.92
CA SER A 502 -17.99 -6.21 -0.29
C SER A 502 -16.80 -5.26 -0.13
N ILE A 503 -15.89 -5.23 -1.11
CA ILE A 503 -14.88 -4.18 -1.24
C ILE A 503 -15.46 -3.10 -2.15
N SER A 504 -15.68 -1.90 -1.60
CA SER A 504 -16.44 -0.87 -2.29
C SER A 504 -16.05 0.56 -1.91
N LEU A 505 -16.55 1.52 -2.70
CA LEU A 505 -16.45 2.94 -2.42
C LEU A 505 -17.46 3.44 -1.37
N LYS A 506 -18.27 2.55 -0.77
CA LYS A 506 -19.21 2.91 0.31
C LYS A 506 -18.44 3.00 1.63
N VAL A 507 -17.91 4.17 1.92
CA VAL A 507 -17.13 4.45 3.14
C VAL A 507 -17.98 5.36 4.03
N THR A 508 -18.43 4.87 5.18
CA THR A 508 -19.28 5.60 6.14
C THR A 508 -18.45 6.17 7.29
N ASN A 509 -19.02 7.07 8.11
CA ASN A 509 -18.37 7.59 9.32
C ASN A 509 -17.83 6.50 10.27
N GLU A 510 -18.48 5.33 10.32
CA GLU A 510 -18.03 4.19 11.14
C GLU A 510 -16.61 3.74 10.78
N HIS A 511 -16.21 3.84 9.50
CA HIS A 511 -14.86 3.49 9.06
C HIS A 511 -13.80 4.46 9.57
N CYS A 512 -14.17 5.73 9.74
CA CYS A 512 -13.31 6.74 10.34
C CYS A 512 -13.29 6.61 11.87
N PHE A 513 -14.41 6.19 12.47
CA PHE A 513 -14.63 6.16 13.92
C PHE A 513 -13.61 5.30 14.66
N GLY A 514 -13.29 4.10 14.16
CA GLY A 514 -12.35 3.18 14.81
C GLY A 514 -10.97 3.80 15.11
N CYS A 515 -10.50 4.68 14.21
CA CYS A 515 -9.22 5.38 14.35
C CYS A 515 -9.34 6.80 14.94
N HIS A 516 -10.43 7.52 14.64
CA HIS A 516 -10.61 8.95 14.97
C HIS A 516 -11.50 9.22 16.21
N SER A 517 -11.68 8.24 17.09
CA SER A 517 -12.50 8.33 18.32
C SER A 517 -11.71 8.52 19.63
N ARG A 518 -10.37 8.59 19.57
CA ARG A 518 -9.50 8.83 20.75
C ARG A 518 -8.63 10.07 20.57
N SER A 519 -7.59 10.01 19.74
CA SER A 519 -6.69 11.14 19.50
C SER A 519 -7.37 12.19 18.62
N GLY A 520 -7.39 13.45 19.07
CA GLY A 520 -8.10 14.56 18.40
C GLY A 520 -9.64 14.49 18.46
N ARG A 521 -10.23 13.33 18.77
CA ARG A 521 -11.69 13.12 18.92
C ARG A 521 -12.50 13.57 17.70
N ILE A 522 -11.91 13.52 16.50
CA ILE A 522 -12.47 14.10 15.28
C ILE A 522 -13.85 13.49 14.96
N ALA A 523 -13.96 12.17 14.92
CA ALA A 523 -15.22 11.50 14.57
C ALA A 523 -16.31 11.76 15.64
N THR A 524 -15.92 11.74 16.92
CA THR A 524 -16.86 11.97 18.01
C THR A 524 -17.32 13.42 18.05
N ASN A 525 -16.44 14.40 17.79
CA ASN A 525 -16.81 15.80 17.73
C ASN A 525 -17.74 16.09 16.54
N TYR A 526 -17.45 15.51 15.37
CA TYR A 526 -18.28 15.64 14.16
C TYR A 526 -19.72 15.19 14.42
N GLU A 527 -19.88 14.07 15.14
CA GLU A 527 -21.17 13.55 15.60
C GLU A 527 -21.74 14.27 16.86
N GLY A 528 -21.01 15.23 17.43
CA GLY A 528 -21.45 16.03 18.59
C GLY A 528 -21.24 15.40 19.98
N TRP A 529 -20.42 14.36 20.09
CA TRP A 529 -20.13 13.63 21.33
C TRP A 529 -18.80 14.05 21.96
N HIS A 530 -18.84 14.46 23.21
CA HIS A 530 -17.67 14.80 24.02
C HIS A 530 -17.46 13.80 25.15
N GLU A 531 -16.22 13.34 25.34
CA GLU A 531 -15.86 12.39 26.39
C GLU A 531 -16.02 12.99 27.80
N THR A 532 -16.33 12.15 28.79
CA THR A 532 -16.47 12.54 30.19
C THR A 532 -15.57 11.70 31.08
N ILE A 533 -15.38 12.14 32.33
CA ILE A 533 -14.64 11.38 33.35
C ILE A 533 -15.52 10.37 34.10
N LEU A 534 -16.79 10.23 33.70
CA LEU A 534 -17.72 9.31 34.35
C LEU A 534 -17.35 7.86 34.03
N SER A 535 -17.40 7.01 35.05
CA SER A 535 -17.40 5.56 34.83
C SER A 535 -18.72 5.11 34.19
N LYS A 536 -18.70 3.91 33.60
CA LYS A 536 -19.89 3.27 33.03
C LYS A 536 -21.03 3.16 34.05
N GLU A 537 -20.70 2.88 35.30
CA GLU A 537 -21.64 2.73 36.41
C GLU A 537 -22.27 4.06 36.83
N GLU A 538 -21.56 5.18 36.61
CA GLU A 538 -22.02 6.54 36.91
C GLU A 538 -22.79 7.18 35.75
N MET A 539 -22.83 6.54 34.57
CA MET A 539 -23.46 7.09 33.38
C MET A 539 -24.96 7.33 33.60
N PRO A 540 -25.47 8.57 33.42
CA PRO A 540 -26.89 8.83 33.47
C PRO A 540 -27.64 8.06 32.39
N ASN A 541 -28.78 7.45 32.75
CA ASN A 541 -29.62 6.70 31.81
C ASN A 541 -30.54 7.65 31.01
N ASN A 542 -29.98 8.39 30.06
CA ASN A 542 -30.73 9.23 29.13
C ASN A 542 -30.01 9.35 27.77
N ASN A 543 -30.71 9.85 26.75
CA ASN A 543 -30.19 9.92 25.37
C ASN A 543 -29.09 10.98 25.17
N SER A 544 -28.80 11.82 26.16
CA SER A 544 -27.69 12.77 26.11
C SER A 544 -26.35 12.12 26.46
N PHE A 545 -26.34 10.85 26.85
CA PHE A 545 -25.12 10.09 27.09
C PHE A 545 -25.08 8.81 26.25
N ARG A 546 -23.87 8.40 25.86
CA ARG A 546 -23.63 7.12 25.20
C ARG A 546 -22.34 6.49 25.69
N LEU A 547 -22.30 5.16 25.61
CA LEU A 547 -21.09 4.38 25.86
C LEU A 547 -20.39 4.10 24.54
N ILE A 548 -19.07 4.30 24.50
CA ILE A 548 -18.19 3.97 23.38
C ILE A 548 -17.18 2.93 23.87
N GLU A 549 -16.92 1.92 23.05
CA GLU A 549 -16.01 0.79 23.37
C GLU A 549 -16.34 0.06 24.69
N ASP A 550 -17.61 0.05 25.09
CA ASP A 550 -18.13 -0.60 26.30
C ASP A 550 -17.62 -0.07 27.66
N SER A 551 -16.82 1.01 27.66
CA SER A 551 -16.20 1.56 28.87
C SER A 551 -16.20 3.09 28.96
N ARG A 552 -16.13 3.83 27.84
CA ARG A 552 -15.95 5.29 27.85
C ARG A 552 -17.29 6.01 27.72
N VAL A 553 -17.58 6.91 28.66
CA VAL A 553 -18.85 7.65 28.71
C VAL A 553 -18.72 8.98 27.99
N PHE A 554 -19.58 9.21 27.01
CA PHE A 554 -19.65 10.45 26.24
C PHE A 554 -20.97 11.16 26.49
N ARG A 555 -20.96 12.49 26.43
CA ARG A 555 -22.15 13.35 26.48
C ARG A 555 -22.33 14.10 25.16
N PHE A 556 -23.56 14.28 24.74
CA PHE A 556 -23.89 15.11 23.57
C PHE A 556 -23.71 16.59 23.91
N VAL A 557 -23.12 17.35 22.98
CA VAL A 557 -22.94 18.81 23.07
C VAL A 557 -23.71 19.46 21.93
N LYS A 558 -23.16 19.36 20.71
CA LYS A 558 -23.72 19.85 19.45
C LYS A 558 -22.87 19.26 18.33
N ASP A 559 -23.50 18.66 17.33
CA ASP A 559 -22.82 18.12 16.16
C ASP A 559 -22.43 19.21 15.15
N ASP A 560 -21.56 18.85 14.21
CA ASP A 560 -21.19 19.72 13.10
C ASP A 560 -22.41 19.94 12.18
N VAL A 561 -22.56 21.15 11.65
CA VAL A 561 -23.66 21.50 10.74
C VAL A 561 -23.71 20.60 9.50
N HIS A 562 -22.56 20.16 8.99
CA HIS A 562 -22.49 19.25 7.85
C HIS A 562 -22.94 17.83 8.23
N HIS A 563 -22.56 17.37 9.42
CA HIS A 563 -23.03 16.10 9.97
C HIS A 563 -24.55 16.12 10.16
N ALA A 564 -25.09 17.18 10.77
CA ALA A 564 -26.51 17.36 11.00
C ALA A 564 -27.33 17.36 9.69
N LEU A 565 -26.71 17.77 8.58
CA LEU A 565 -27.29 17.72 7.23
C LEU A 565 -27.16 16.35 6.55
N GLY A 566 -26.47 15.39 7.16
CA GLY A 566 -26.33 14.02 6.66
C GLY A 566 -25.10 13.79 5.77
N MET A 567 -24.08 14.62 5.87
CA MET A 567 -22.79 14.40 5.21
C MET A 567 -21.93 13.38 5.97
N ASP A 568 -21.25 12.52 5.22
CA ASP A 568 -20.21 11.64 5.74
C ASP A 568 -18.85 12.38 5.72
N CYS A 569 -17.86 11.95 6.52
CA CYS A 569 -16.51 12.53 6.51
C CYS A 569 -15.88 12.55 5.10
N ILE A 570 -16.15 11.52 4.31
CA ILE A 570 -15.66 11.43 2.95
C ILE A 570 -16.26 12.48 2.02
N ASP A 571 -17.36 13.14 2.36
CA ASP A 571 -17.99 14.14 1.48
C ASP A 571 -17.12 15.39 1.34
N CYS A 572 -16.37 15.73 2.38
CA CYS A 572 -15.37 16.79 2.37
C CYS A 572 -14.00 16.26 1.93
N HIS A 573 -13.58 15.08 2.37
CA HIS A 573 -12.23 14.59 2.08
C HIS A 573 -12.06 13.96 0.69
N THR A 574 -10.86 14.11 0.12
CA THR A 574 -10.48 13.55 -1.19
C THR A 574 -9.62 12.28 -1.07
N SER A 575 -9.44 11.54 -2.17
CA SER A 575 -8.55 10.36 -2.17
C SER A 575 -7.09 10.75 -1.96
N TYR A 576 -6.64 11.90 -2.47
CA TYR A 576 -5.27 12.39 -2.30
C TYR A 576 -4.96 12.81 -0.85
N GLU A 577 -5.96 13.25 -0.10
CA GLU A 577 -5.81 13.52 1.33
C GLU A 577 -5.75 12.24 2.17
N LEU A 578 -6.60 11.25 1.86
CA LEU A 578 -6.75 10.05 2.69
C LEU A 578 -5.78 8.93 2.32
N MET A 579 -5.48 8.77 1.02
CA MET A 579 -4.64 7.71 0.47
C MET A 579 -3.25 8.21 0.07
N GLY A 580 -2.90 9.44 0.46
CA GLY A 580 -1.64 10.10 0.13
C GLY A 580 -1.58 10.62 -1.31
N ASP A 581 -0.74 11.62 -1.51
CA ASP A 581 -0.43 12.25 -2.80
C ASP A 581 1.03 12.02 -3.25
N GLY A 582 1.76 11.18 -2.51
CA GLY A 582 3.16 10.83 -2.77
C GLY A 582 4.17 11.71 -2.02
N ASN A 583 3.71 12.74 -1.32
CA ASN A 583 4.55 13.57 -0.47
C ASN A 583 4.55 13.08 0.98
N LEU A 584 5.60 13.44 1.71
CA LEU A 584 5.70 13.26 3.17
C LEU A 584 5.35 14.57 3.86
N TYR A 585 4.58 14.47 4.94
CA TYR A 585 4.15 15.61 5.75
C TYR A 585 4.60 15.45 7.19
N ALA A 586 4.89 16.59 7.83
CA ALA A 586 5.08 16.59 9.28
C ALA A 586 3.71 16.55 9.94
N HIS A 587 2.77 17.40 9.51
CA HIS A 587 1.51 17.60 10.23
C HIS A 587 0.27 17.57 9.33
N GLN A 588 -0.89 17.23 9.91
CA GLN A 588 -2.13 16.96 9.17
C GLN A 588 -2.62 18.16 8.34
N GLU A 589 -2.37 19.38 8.83
CA GLU A 589 -2.74 20.63 8.18
C GLU A 589 -1.89 20.95 6.95
N GLU A 590 -0.78 20.22 6.73
CA GLU A 590 0.03 20.29 5.51
C GLU A 590 -0.44 19.28 4.47
N GLN A 591 -1.07 18.18 4.88
CA GLN A 591 -1.61 17.16 3.96
C GLN A 591 -3.04 17.49 3.52
N THR A 592 -3.83 18.13 4.39
CA THR A 592 -5.22 18.50 4.13
C THR A 592 -5.26 19.75 3.26
N VAL A 593 -5.89 19.68 2.10
CA VAL A 593 -5.93 20.77 1.11
C VAL A 593 -7.31 21.41 1.01
N ILE A 594 -8.38 20.70 1.37
CA ILE A 594 -9.72 21.27 1.31
C ILE A 594 -9.90 22.39 2.34
N GLN A 595 -10.42 23.51 1.87
CA GLN A 595 -10.76 24.69 2.67
C GLN A 595 -12.25 25.01 2.58
N CYS A 596 -12.77 25.74 3.56
CA CYS A 596 -14.15 26.24 3.53
C CYS A 596 -14.42 27.07 2.27
N SER A 597 -13.44 27.87 1.84
CA SER A 597 -13.51 28.73 0.66
C SER A 597 -13.62 27.97 -0.67
N ASP A 598 -13.20 26.71 -0.74
CA ASP A 598 -13.33 25.90 -1.95
C ASP A 598 -14.80 25.59 -2.27
N CYS A 599 -15.66 25.54 -1.24
CA CYS A 599 -17.09 25.27 -1.37
C CYS A 599 -17.96 26.51 -1.09
N HIS A 600 -17.51 27.40 -0.22
CA HIS A 600 -18.19 28.62 0.19
C HIS A 600 -17.41 29.85 -0.29
N PHE A 601 -17.63 30.23 -1.54
CA PHE A 601 -16.93 31.32 -2.21
C PHE A 601 -17.88 32.42 -2.68
N ASN A 602 -17.31 33.61 -2.91
CA ASN A 602 -17.97 34.72 -3.59
C ASN A 602 -17.39 34.87 -5.01
N GLY A 603 -18.27 35.04 -6.00
CA GLY A 603 -17.85 35.19 -7.40
C GLY A 603 -17.64 33.85 -8.12
N GLN A 604 -16.64 33.81 -9.01
CA GLN A 604 -16.38 32.63 -9.84
C GLN A 604 -15.45 31.65 -9.10
N PRO A 605 -15.82 30.37 -8.97
CA PRO A 605 -14.99 29.38 -8.29
C PRO A 605 -13.81 28.92 -9.16
N ASN A 606 -12.81 28.32 -8.51
CA ASN A 606 -11.85 27.48 -9.20
C ASN A 606 -12.53 26.19 -9.66
N THR A 607 -12.42 25.86 -10.95
CA THR A 607 -13.09 24.69 -11.54
C THR A 607 -12.18 23.92 -12.49
N ILE A 608 -12.46 22.61 -12.60
CA ILE A 608 -11.80 21.70 -13.54
C ILE A 608 -12.88 21.06 -14.43
N GLU A 609 -12.66 21.08 -15.74
CA GLU A 609 -13.56 20.42 -16.68
C GLU A 609 -13.41 18.90 -16.60
N GLN A 610 -14.50 18.16 -16.83
CA GLN A 610 -14.47 16.68 -16.80
C GLN A 610 -13.36 16.05 -17.64
N ARG A 611 -13.00 16.65 -18.79
CA ARG A 611 -11.96 16.14 -19.70
C ARG A 611 -10.53 16.35 -19.19
N GLU A 612 -10.36 17.15 -18.15
CA GLU A 612 -9.08 17.49 -17.51
C GLU A 612 -8.88 16.75 -16.19
N LEU A 613 -9.87 15.98 -15.73
CA LEU A 613 -9.72 15.10 -14.58
C LEU A 613 -8.62 14.06 -14.83
N ASP A 614 -7.84 13.80 -13.78
CA ASP A 614 -6.95 12.64 -13.77
C ASP A 614 -7.76 11.32 -13.82
N ALA A 615 -7.08 10.23 -14.18
CA ALA A 615 -7.71 8.94 -14.41
C ALA A 615 -8.42 8.39 -13.14
N GLU A 616 -7.86 8.64 -11.96
CA GLU A 616 -8.44 8.19 -10.70
C GLU A 616 -9.71 8.97 -10.38
N SER A 617 -9.64 10.30 -10.38
CA SER A 617 -10.78 11.18 -10.13
C SER A 617 -11.93 10.92 -11.11
N ALA A 618 -11.62 10.76 -12.41
CA ALA A 618 -12.61 10.44 -13.43
C ALA A 618 -13.28 9.08 -13.19
N THR A 619 -12.50 8.08 -12.77
CA THR A 619 -13.00 6.73 -12.46
C THR A 619 -13.89 6.75 -11.21
N ILE A 620 -13.43 7.36 -10.12
CA ILE A 620 -14.20 7.46 -8.87
C ILE A 620 -15.49 8.24 -9.12
N ALA A 621 -15.42 9.37 -9.83
CA ALA A 621 -16.60 10.17 -10.17
C ALA A 621 -17.62 9.38 -11.02
N SER A 622 -17.16 8.66 -12.05
CA SER A 622 -18.03 7.81 -12.87
C SER A 622 -18.66 6.66 -12.08
N LEU A 623 -17.88 5.96 -11.26
CA LEU A 623 -18.39 4.86 -10.43
C LEU A 623 -19.42 5.36 -9.41
N ARG A 624 -19.25 6.57 -8.87
CA ARG A 624 -20.17 7.15 -7.89
C ARG A 624 -21.41 7.77 -8.52
N PHE A 625 -21.29 8.48 -9.64
CA PHE A 625 -22.32 9.38 -10.14
C PHE A 625 -22.79 9.07 -11.57
N GLY A 626 -22.25 8.02 -12.19
CA GLY A 626 -22.61 7.60 -13.54
C GLY A 626 -22.07 8.57 -14.59
N ASN A 627 -22.95 9.09 -15.45
CA ASN A 627 -22.54 10.01 -16.51
C ASN A 627 -22.11 11.39 -15.95
N ILE A 628 -20.84 11.71 -16.16
CA ILE A 628 -20.20 12.97 -15.76
C ILE A 628 -19.88 13.91 -16.92
N THR A 629 -20.23 13.56 -18.16
CA THR A 629 -19.89 14.34 -19.36
C THR A 629 -20.38 15.78 -19.26
N GLY A 630 -19.48 16.73 -19.54
CA GLY A 630 -19.80 18.17 -19.57
C GLY A 630 -19.96 18.81 -18.19
N ARG A 631 -19.66 18.10 -17.09
CA ARG A 631 -19.62 18.70 -15.75
C ARG A 631 -18.32 19.47 -15.55
N ASN A 632 -18.43 20.61 -14.88
CA ASN A 632 -17.30 21.35 -14.32
C ASN A 632 -17.32 21.15 -12.81
N PHE A 633 -16.24 20.60 -12.27
CA PHE A 633 -16.10 20.28 -10.85
C PHE A 633 -15.43 21.46 -10.14
N LEU A 634 -15.79 21.72 -8.88
CA LEU A 634 -14.99 22.61 -8.05
C LEU A 634 -13.61 21.98 -7.82
N ALA A 635 -12.59 22.81 -7.63
CA ALA A 635 -11.25 22.36 -7.33
C ALA A 635 -10.63 23.16 -6.18
N THR A 636 -9.85 22.47 -5.35
CA THR A 636 -9.18 23.08 -4.20
C THR A 636 -8.22 24.18 -4.66
N GLU A 637 -8.18 25.32 -3.98
CA GLU A 637 -7.28 26.42 -4.32
C GLU A 637 -5.79 26.04 -4.20
N GLU A 638 -5.41 25.31 -3.14
CA GLU A 638 -3.99 25.05 -2.81
C GLU A 638 -3.27 24.18 -3.85
N ARG A 639 -3.92 23.09 -4.30
CA ARG A 639 -3.30 22.08 -5.20
C ARG A 639 -4.09 21.76 -6.46
N ASN A 640 -5.19 22.47 -6.69
CA ASN A 640 -6.05 22.23 -7.84
C ASN A 640 -6.54 20.77 -7.94
N HIS A 641 -6.84 20.13 -6.81
CA HIS A 641 -7.46 18.80 -6.78
C HIS A 641 -8.97 18.90 -6.98
N PRO A 642 -9.58 18.05 -7.82
CA PRO A 642 -11.01 18.11 -8.08
C PRO A 642 -11.83 17.59 -6.90
N LEU A 643 -12.84 18.35 -6.51
CA LEU A 643 -13.90 17.91 -5.60
C LEU A 643 -14.94 17.12 -6.41
N ILE A 644 -14.65 15.85 -6.66
CA ILE A 644 -15.40 14.95 -7.57
C ILE A 644 -16.91 14.82 -7.30
N ASN A 645 -17.36 15.23 -6.11
CA ASN A 645 -18.75 15.21 -5.69
C ASN A 645 -19.43 16.59 -5.79
N THR A 646 -18.86 17.50 -6.57
CA THR A 646 -19.40 18.83 -6.82
C THR A 646 -19.64 19.07 -8.31
N TYR A 647 -20.46 20.06 -8.65
CA TYR A 647 -20.50 20.62 -10.00
C TYR A 647 -20.96 22.07 -9.98
N TYR A 648 -20.46 22.86 -10.93
CA TYR A 648 -20.81 24.27 -11.11
C TYR A 648 -21.57 24.47 -12.42
N GLN A 649 -22.78 25.02 -12.34
CA GLN A 649 -23.65 25.26 -13.48
C GLN A 649 -24.59 26.44 -13.23
N ASN A 650 -24.77 27.30 -14.25
CA ASN A 650 -25.68 28.46 -14.19
C ASN A 650 -25.40 29.37 -12.96
N ASP A 651 -24.13 29.70 -12.73
CA ASP A 651 -23.67 30.53 -11.61
C ASP A 651 -24.03 29.97 -10.22
N THR A 652 -24.28 28.66 -10.11
CA THR A 652 -24.54 27.97 -8.84
C THR A 652 -23.67 26.73 -8.72
N ALA A 653 -23.02 26.56 -7.57
CA ALA A 653 -22.32 25.33 -7.25
C ALA A 653 -23.22 24.39 -6.44
N PHE A 654 -23.03 23.10 -6.68
CA PHE A 654 -23.77 22.04 -6.02
C PHE A 654 -22.80 21.00 -5.48
N LEU A 655 -23.14 20.41 -4.35
CA LEU A 655 -22.50 19.23 -3.78
C LEU A 655 -23.50 18.08 -3.74
N ILE A 656 -23.06 16.90 -4.14
CA ILE A 656 -23.81 15.65 -4.01
C ILE A 656 -23.09 14.78 -2.99
N THR A 657 -23.75 14.31 -1.94
CA THR A 657 -23.11 13.39 -0.99
C THR A 657 -22.73 12.08 -1.67
N LYS A 658 -21.55 11.56 -1.37
CA LYS A 658 -20.88 10.44 -2.04
C LYS A 658 -21.60 9.11 -1.79
N ASN A 659 -22.24 8.93 -0.63
CA ASN A 659 -23.00 7.74 -0.29
C ASN A 659 -24.51 7.92 -0.45
N SER A 660 -25.12 8.89 0.25
CA SER A 660 -26.58 9.09 0.29
C SER A 660 -27.16 9.76 -0.97
N LYS A 661 -26.31 10.36 -1.81
CA LYS A 661 -26.67 11.04 -3.07
C LYS A 661 -27.62 12.24 -2.87
N GLN A 662 -27.64 12.81 -1.68
CA GLN A 662 -28.36 14.03 -1.38
C GLN A 662 -27.66 15.22 -2.06
N LEU A 663 -28.46 16.08 -2.68
CA LEU A 663 -27.98 17.25 -3.42
C LEU A 663 -28.15 18.51 -2.57
N PHE A 664 -27.08 19.30 -2.47
CA PHE A 664 -27.05 20.57 -1.76
C PHE A 664 -26.59 21.70 -2.69
N PRO A 665 -27.34 22.82 -2.79
CA PRO A 665 -26.79 24.05 -3.34
C PRO A 665 -25.79 24.64 -2.34
N LEU A 666 -24.60 24.98 -2.82
CA LEU A 666 -23.57 25.62 -1.99
C LEU A 666 -23.87 27.11 -1.89
N SER A 667 -23.89 27.61 -0.66
CA SER A 667 -24.21 29.01 -0.38
C SER A 667 -22.92 29.83 -0.24
N PRO A 668 -22.89 31.05 -0.80
CA PRO A 668 -21.79 31.97 -0.58
C PRO A 668 -21.70 32.39 0.90
N PRO A 669 -20.51 32.78 1.38
CA PRO A 669 -20.36 33.41 2.69
C PRO A 669 -21.09 34.77 2.72
N ASN A 670 -21.56 35.18 3.91
CA ASN A 670 -22.18 36.49 4.10
C ASN A 670 -21.19 37.63 3.81
N GLU A 671 -21.68 38.82 3.42
CA GLU A 671 -20.83 39.98 3.08
C GLU A 671 -19.85 40.37 4.19
N ILE A 672 -20.26 40.23 5.45
CA ILE A 672 -19.40 40.50 6.63
C ILE A 672 -18.16 39.60 6.68
N CYS A 673 -18.22 38.42 6.06
CA CYS A 673 -17.10 37.48 5.99
C CYS A 673 -16.07 37.88 4.92
N THR A 674 -16.44 38.69 3.93
CA THR A 674 -15.57 39.05 2.79
C THR A 674 -15.23 40.53 2.70
N ASN A 675 -15.96 41.40 3.40
CA ASN A 675 -15.78 42.85 3.34
C ASN A 675 -15.15 43.45 4.61
N ALA A 676 -14.80 42.64 5.60
CA ALA A 676 -14.28 43.10 6.89
C ALA A 676 -12.74 43.10 6.92
N GLU A 677 -12.12 44.20 6.45
CA GLU A 677 -10.64 44.37 6.42
C GLU A 677 -9.99 44.10 7.80
N SER A 678 -10.69 44.39 8.90
CA SER A 678 -10.17 44.19 10.26
C SER A 678 -10.04 42.72 10.68
N HIS A 679 -10.64 41.79 9.94
CA HIS A 679 -10.68 40.36 10.24
C HIS A 679 -10.09 39.46 9.14
N ASP A 680 -9.38 40.03 8.17
CA ASP A 680 -8.79 39.28 7.04
C ASP A 680 -7.87 38.12 7.46
N ASN A 681 -7.27 38.21 8.65
CA ASN A 681 -6.41 37.14 9.17
C ASN A 681 -7.18 36.03 9.90
N LEU A 682 -8.50 36.14 10.14
CA LEU A 682 -9.25 35.07 10.79
C LEU A 682 -9.48 33.90 9.83
N SER A 683 -9.17 32.68 10.27
CA SER A 683 -9.67 31.49 9.58
C SER A 683 -11.18 31.34 9.79
N CYS A 684 -11.88 30.73 8.82
CA CYS A 684 -13.31 30.43 8.96
C CYS A 684 -13.60 29.63 10.25
N SER A 685 -12.72 28.69 10.60
CA SER A 685 -12.83 27.87 11.81
C SER A 685 -12.71 28.69 13.09
N SER A 686 -11.99 29.81 13.12
CA SER A 686 -11.95 30.70 14.29
C SER A 686 -13.32 31.29 14.62
N CYS A 687 -14.13 31.56 13.60
CA CYS A 687 -15.48 32.09 13.75
C CYS A 687 -16.51 30.98 13.91
N HIS A 688 -16.44 29.91 13.12
CA HIS A 688 -17.51 28.92 13.00
C HIS A 688 -17.35 27.68 13.89
N THR A 689 -16.29 27.58 14.69
CA THR A 689 -16.17 26.49 15.67
C THR A 689 -17.06 26.77 16.88
N SER A 690 -18.09 25.95 17.08
CA SER A 690 -18.99 26.09 18.23
C SER A 690 -18.37 25.63 19.57
N TRP A 691 -17.58 24.57 19.57
CA TRP A 691 -16.86 24.08 20.76
C TRP A 691 -15.63 23.26 20.36
N ALA A 692 -14.71 23.03 21.28
CA ALA A 692 -13.60 22.11 21.08
C ALA A 692 -13.37 21.30 22.37
N PRO A 693 -12.91 20.04 22.26
CA PRO A 693 -12.50 19.27 23.42
C PRO A 693 -11.24 19.89 24.03
N SER A 694 -11.20 19.95 25.35
CA SER A 694 -10.07 20.42 26.15
C SER A 694 -9.83 19.45 27.29
N CYS A 695 -8.57 19.07 27.50
CA CYS A 695 -8.14 18.31 28.67
C CYS A 695 -7.00 19.02 29.37
N ILE A 696 -7.07 19.10 30.70
CA ILE A 696 -6.04 19.75 31.53
C ILE A 696 -5.60 18.82 32.64
N GLY A 697 -4.34 18.96 33.05
CA GLY A 697 -3.75 18.21 34.15
C GLY A 697 -3.61 16.71 33.85
N CYS A 698 -2.87 16.34 32.80
CA CYS A 698 -2.53 14.95 32.55
C CYS A 698 -1.22 14.56 33.26
N HIS A 699 -1.17 13.40 33.91
CA HIS A 699 0.04 12.85 34.50
C HIS A 699 0.34 11.50 33.88
N ASN A 700 1.58 11.32 33.41
CA ASN A 700 2.06 10.10 32.79
C ASN A 700 3.15 9.47 33.65
N GLU A 701 2.96 8.21 34.02
CA GLU A 701 3.97 7.40 34.68
C GLU A 701 4.04 6.01 34.05
N TYR A 702 5.19 5.37 34.15
CA TYR A 702 5.38 4.00 33.71
C TYR A 702 5.24 3.05 34.89
N ASP A 703 4.22 2.20 34.87
CA ASP A 703 4.05 1.13 35.85
C ASP A 703 4.51 -0.21 35.28
N VAL A 704 5.58 -0.75 35.86
CA VAL A 704 6.19 -2.04 35.53
C VAL A 704 5.29 -3.25 35.78
N LYS A 705 4.16 -3.09 36.48
CA LYS A 705 3.18 -4.14 36.77
C LYS A 705 1.89 -3.98 36.00
N GLU A 706 1.67 -2.84 35.35
CA GLU A 706 0.46 -2.59 34.61
C GLU A 706 0.36 -3.54 33.41
N ALA A 707 -0.84 -4.00 33.11
CA ALA A 707 -1.10 -4.77 31.90
C ALA A 707 -1.02 -3.82 30.70
N GLY A 708 -0.01 -4.01 29.86
CA GLY A 708 0.22 -3.24 28.65
C GLY A 708 -0.18 -3.98 27.38
N TYR A 709 -0.28 -3.24 26.30
CA TYR A 709 -0.38 -3.81 24.96
C TYR A 709 0.57 -3.09 24.02
N ASN A 710 1.50 -3.83 23.43
CA ASN A 710 2.39 -3.31 22.41
C ASN A 710 1.62 -3.17 21.10
N MET A 711 1.20 -1.94 20.78
CA MET A 711 0.33 -1.68 19.63
C MET A 711 1.02 -1.86 18.29
N LEU A 712 2.36 -1.82 18.25
CA LEU A 712 3.13 -2.07 17.03
C LEU A 712 3.31 -3.58 16.80
N ALA A 713 3.61 -4.34 17.85
CA ALA A 713 3.81 -5.79 17.76
C ALA A 713 2.51 -6.61 17.85
N ASN A 714 1.38 -5.97 18.21
CA ASN A 714 0.10 -6.58 18.54
C ASN A 714 0.21 -7.69 19.59
N LYS A 715 0.81 -7.36 20.74
CA LYS A 715 1.03 -8.33 21.83
C LYS A 715 0.73 -7.72 23.18
N GLU A 716 0.07 -8.49 24.03
CA GLU A 716 -0.02 -8.19 25.46
C GLU A 716 1.38 -8.25 26.09
N GLU A 717 1.65 -7.31 26.99
CA GLU A 717 2.90 -7.22 27.74
C GLU A 717 2.63 -6.73 29.17
N ILE A 718 3.65 -6.84 30.03
CA ILE A 718 3.59 -6.31 31.40
C ILE A 718 4.58 -5.15 31.48
N GLY A 719 4.12 -4.02 32.00
CA GLY A 719 4.84 -2.76 31.98
C GLY A 719 4.24 -1.81 30.94
N SER A 720 3.57 -0.74 31.38
CA SER A 720 2.95 0.21 30.47
C SER A 720 2.97 1.64 31.01
N TRP A 721 2.99 2.60 30.10
CA TRP A 721 2.68 3.98 30.41
C TRP A 721 1.18 4.14 30.74
N VAL A 722 0.90 4.84 31.83
CA VAL A 722 -0.46 5.08 32.35
C VAL A 722 -0.76 6.57 32.34
N GLU A 723 -1.88 6.93 31.73
CA GLU A 723 -2.40 8.30 31.69
C GLU A 723 -3.40 8.52 32.82
N TYR A 724 -3.13 9.48 33.70
CA TYR A 724 -4.10 10.01 34.66
C TYR A 724 -4.56 11.38 34.20
N VAL A 725 -5.87 11.59 34.15
CA VAL A 725 -6.44 12.83 33.62
C VAL A 725 -7.14 13.63 34.71
N GLY A 726 -6.92 14.95 34.72
CA GLY A 726 -7.57 15.89 35.62
C GLY A 726 -9.01 16.20 35.22
N GLU A 727 -9.21 16.96 34.14
CA GLU A 727 -10.55 17.45 33.76
C GLU A 727 -10.77 17.42 32.24
N TYR A 728 -11.99 17.05 31.82
CA TYR A 728 -12.45 17.12 30.42
C TYR A 728 -13.51 18.19 30.23
N ASN A 729 -13.32 19.03 29.22
CA ASN A 729 -14.10 20.22 28.97
C ASN A 729 -14.50 20.36 27.49
N ALA A 730 -15.72 20.86 27.25
CA ALA A 730 -16.17 21.28 25.92
C ALA A 730 -16.63 22.73 25.98
N HIS A 731 -15.91 23.61 25.30
CA HIS A 731 -16.20 25.04 25.20
C HIS A 731 -15.58 25.63 23.94
N ALA A 732 -15.91 26.88 23.61
CA ALA A 732 -15.26 27.58 22.51
C ALA A 732 -13.74 27.61 22.70
N PRO A 733 -12.93 27.35 21.66
CA PRO A 733 -11.49 27.19 21.78
C PRO A 733 -10.79 28.54 22.04
N ALA A 734 -9.57 28.42 22.57
CA ALA A 734 -8.60 29.50 22.54
C ALA A 734 -8.18 29.79 21.08
N LEU A 735 -7.69 31.00 20.83
CA LEU A 735 -7.22 31.42 19.51
C LEU A 735 -5.72 31.67 19.53
N GLY A 736 -5.06 31.35 18.43
CA GLY A 736 -3.62 31.52 18.27
C GLY A 736 -3.24 31.93 16.86
N ILE A 737 -2.00 32.38 16.70
CA ILE A 737 -1.44 32.74 15.40
C ILE A 737 -0.72 31.54 14.81
N ARG A 738 -1.08 31.19 13.58
CA ARG A 738 -0.29 30.32 12.70
C ARG A 738 0.36 31.15 11.60
N THR A 739 1.65 30.96 11.41
CA THR A 739 2.43 31.65 10.37
C THR A 739 2.75 30.67 9.24
N GLY A 740 2.33 31.01 8.02
CA GLY A 740 2.76 30.35 6.79
C GLY A 740 3.99 31.04 6.19
N ALA A 741 4.39 30.65 4.98
CA ALA A 741 5.51 31.27 4.27
C ALA A 741 5.28 32.78 4.03
N ASP A 742 4.08 33.14 3.58
CA ASP A 742 3.72 34.52 3.22
C ASP A 742 2.40 34.99 3.87
N SER A 743 1.85 34.22 4.82
CA SER A 743 0.55 34.50 5.43
C SER A 743 0.55 34.31 6.93
N LYS A 744 -0.37 35.00 7.61
CA LYS A 744 -0.60 34.89 9.05
C LYS A 744 -2.09 34.67 9.27
N SER A 745 -2.46 33.64 10.01
CA SER A 745 -3.86 33.36 10.30
C SER A 745 -4.11 33.13 11.77
N VAL A 746 -5.22 33.66 12.27
CA VAL A 746 -5.76 33.36 13.59
C VAL A 746 -6.59 32.08 13.47
N ILE A 747 -6.22 31.06 14.22
CA ILE A 747 -6.82 29.73 14.19
C ILE A 747 -7.27 29.26 15.57
N PRO A 748 -8.23 28.32 15.66
CA PRO A 748 -8.50 27.60 16.89
C PRO A 748 -7.28 26.81 17.37
N VAL A 749 -7.04 26.87 18.67
CA VAL A 749 -6.07 26.02 19.36
C VAL A 749 -6.70 25.40 20.61
N VAL A 750 -6.22 24.22 20.97
CA VAL A 750 -6.64 23.50 22.18
C VAL A 750 -5.43 23.08 22.99
N PRO A 751 -5.58 22.80 24.31
CA PRO A 751 -4.54 22.11 25.06
C PRO A 751 -4.16 20.82 24.36
N GLY A 752 -2.91 20.76 23.86
CA GLY A 752 -2.38 19.60 23.15
C GLY A 752 -1.67 18.67 24.13
N MET A 753 -0.67 19.19 24.82
CA MET A 753 0.16 18.48 25.79
C MET A 753 0.33 19.35 27.04
N VAL A 754 -0.68 19.36 27.92
CA VAL A 754 -0.61 19.96 29.26
C VAL A 754 -0.46 18.82 30.26
N LEU A 755 0.79 18.41 30.45
CA LEU A 755 1.08 17.17 31.15
C LEU A 755 2.41 17.16 31.90
N THR A 756 2.45 16.32 32.93
CA THR A 756 3.66 15.97 33.67
C THR A 756 4.05 14.52 33.34
N ILE A 757 5.33 14.26 33.12
CA ILE A 757 5.89 12.92 32.86
C ILE A 757 6.88 12.57 33.96
N ASP A 758 6.62 11.48 34.67
CA ASP A 758 7.60 10.89 35.59
C ASP A 758 8.56 9.97 34.83
N VAL A 759 9.66 10.53 34.34
CA VAL A 759 10.71 9.77 33.64
C VAL A 759 11.37 8.73 34.56
N SER A 760 11.46 9.03 35.86
CA SER A 760 12.15 8.16 36.83
C SER A 760 11.44 6.82 37.02
N SER A 761 10.12 6.78 36.79
CA SER A 761 9.30 5.57 36.83
C SER A 761 9.75 4.51 35.79
N PHE A 762 10.22 4.96 34.62
CA PHE A 762 10.70 4.08 33.55
C PHE A 762 12.18 3.73 33.72
N THR A 763 13.04 4.72 33.90
CA THR A 763 14.51 4.53 33.91
C THR A 763 15.02 3.91 35.22
N LYS A 764 14.23 4.01 36.29
CA LYS A 764 14.57 3.60 37.66
C LYS A 764 15.77 4.36 38.25
N GLN A 765 16.16 5.49 37.65
CA GLN A 765 17.27 6.32 38.12
C GLN A 765 16.74 7.46 38.99
N LYS A 766 17.19 7.54 40.24
CA LYS A 766 16.74 8.56 41.21
C LYS A 766 17.11 10.01 40.84
N HIS A 767 17.96 10.21 39.83
CA HIS A 767 18.39 11.53 39.39
C HIS A 767 17.64 12.02 38.14
N ASP A 768 16.71 11.23 37.61
CA ASP A 768 15.91 11.62 36.47
C ASP A 768 14.77 12.55 36.92
N SER A 769 14.50 13.57 36.11
CA SER A 769 13.60 14.68 36.43
C SER A 769 12.17 14.43 35.99
N LEU A 770 11.20 14.97 36.74
CA LEU A 770 9.85 15.23 36.23
C LEU A 770 9.93 16.21 35.06
N ILE A 771 9.31 15.86 33.93
CA ILE A 771 9.15 16.76 32.79
C ILE A 771 7.76 17.35 32.86
N PHE A 772 7.64 18.67 32.86
CA PHE A 772 6.36 19.36 32.67
C PHE A 772 6.35 20.04 31.30
N GLN A 773 5.27 19.84 30.54
CA GLN A 773 5.03 20.51 29.27
C GLN A 773 3.65 21.17 29.29
N ARG A 774 3.58 22.36 28.70
CA ARG A 774 2.31 23.07 28.43
C ARG A 774 2.31 23.54 26.98
N LEU A 775 1.88 22.67 26.09
CA LEU A 775 1.83 22.96 24.65
C LEU A 775 0.38 22.95 24.17
N PHE A 776 0.02 23.95 23.38
CA PHE A 776 -1.25 23.97 22.66
C PHE A 776 -1.05 23.46 21.24
N ALA A 777 -2.08 22.86 20.68
CA ALA A 777 -2.06 22.33 19.31
C ALA A 777 -3.06 23.11 18.44
N PRO A 778 -2.75 23.36 17.16
CA PRO A 778 -3.75 23.81 16.19
C PRO A 778 -4.85 22.76 16.10
N ALA A 779 -6.11 23.21 16.03
CA ALA A 779 -7.25 22.32 15.99
C ALA A 779 -8.20 22.68 14.84
N ALA A 780 -8.65 21.66 14.13
CA ALA A 780 -9.90 21.67 13.38
C ALA A 780 -10.90 20.80 14.17
N PRO A 781 -11.72 21.37 15.06
CA PRO A 781 -12.46 20.56 16.02
C PRO A 781 -13.59 19.73 15.41
N HIS A 782 -14.00 20.00 14.18
CA HIS A 782 -15.13 19.36 13.50
C HIS A 782 -16.45 19.56 14.24
N THR A 783 -16.72 20.80 14.65
CA THR A 783 -17.95 21.21 15.34
C THR A 783 -18.48 22.52 14.72
N THR A 784 -18.35 22.61 13.40
CA THR A 784 -18.69 23.80 12.62
C THR A 784 -20.16 24.14 12.82
N SER A 785 -20.48 25.41 13.03
CA SER A 785 -21.85 25.90 13.15
C SER A 785 -22.16 26.96 12.11
N ALA A 786 -23.44 27.01 11.69
CA ALA A 786 -23.93 28.06 10.80
C ALA A 786 -23.74 29.47 11.40
N GLU A 787 -23.95 29.60 12.72
CA GLU A 787 -23.69 30.82 13.46
C GLU A 787 -22.21 30.91 13.85
N GLY A 788 -21.60 32.07 13.61
CA GLY A 788 -20.25 32.37 14.06
C GLY A 788 -20.21 32.85 15.52
N ARG A 789 -19.02 32.92 16.11
CA ARG A 789 -18.79 33.48 17.46
C ARG A 789 -19.20 34.96 17.50
N SER A 790 -19.89 35.33 18.58
CA SER A 790 -20.15 36.73 18.96
C SER A 790 -18.84 37.51 19.14
N CYS A 791 -18.84 38.83 18.91
CA CYS A 791 -17.66 39.67 19.12
C CYS A 791 -17.11 39.55 20.55
N LYS A 792 -17.97 39.51 21.58
CA LYS A 792 -17.58 39.33 22.98
C LYS A 792 -16.92 37.98 23.25
N SER A 793 -17.29 36.94 22.49
CA SER A 793 -16.66 35.61 22.62
C SER A 793 -15.19 35.61 22.17
N CYS A 794 -14.73 36.63 21.44
CA CYS A 794 -13.33 36.75 21.02
C CYS A 794 -12.63 37.89 21.77
N HIS A 795 -13.27 39.06 21.86
CA HIS A 795 -12.66 40.28 22.40
C HIS A 795 -12.77 40.43 23.93
N ASN A 796 -13.80 39.82 24.55
CA ASN A 796 -14.06 39.93 26.00
C ASN A 796 -14.01 38.58 26.70
N ASN A 797 -13.36 37.59 26.08
CA ASN A 797 -13.31 36.22 26.58
C ASN A 797 -11.86 35.82 26.89
N SER A 798 -11.59 35.52 28.15
CA SER A 798 -10.25 35.15 28.62
C SER A 798 -9.73 33.85 28.00
N VAL A 799 -10.60 32.89 27.70
CA VAL A 799 -10.22 31.62 27.05
C VAL A 799 -9.81 31.89 25.60
N ALA A 800 -10.56 32.72 24.86
CA ALA A 800 -10.23 33.07 23.47
C ALA A 800 -8.84 33.72 23.36
N LEU A 801 -8.48 34.58 24.31
CA LEU A 801 -7.17 35.23 24.43
C LEU A 801 -6.05 34.31 24.98
N GLY A 802 -6.41 33.12 25.46
CA GLY A 802 -5.47 32.13 25.99
C GLY A 802 -5.12 32.29 27.47
N TYR A 803 -5.81 33.15 28.23
CA TYR A 803 -5.57 33.35 29.67
C TYR A 803 -6.17 32.25 30.57
N GLY A 804 -6.93 31.32 29.99
CA GLY A 804 -7.69 30.32 30.73
C GLY A 804 -9.06 30.83 31.17
N LYS A 805 -9.86 29.97 31.81
CA LYS A 805 -11.16 30.33 32.38
C LYS A 805 -10.94 31.33 33.52
N GLY A 806 -11.80 32.33 33.59
CA GLY A 806 -11.78 33.32 34.66
C GLY A 806 -12.69 34.49 34.36
N LYS A 807 -12.65 35.49 35.23
CA LYS A 807 -13.43 36.72 35.11
C LYS A 807 -12.54 37.82 34.53
N LEU A 808 -12.86 38.28 33.31
CA LEU A 808 -12.16 39.36 32.62
C LEU A 808 -13.06 40.60 32.63
N GLU A 809 -12.64 41.66 33.33
CA GLU A 809 -13.45 42.86 33.55
C GLU A 809 -12.71 44.13 33.14
N PHE A 810 -13.46 45.06 32.55
CA PHE A 810 -12.99 46.39 32.19
C PHE A 810 -13.68 47.45 33.05
N GLU A 811 -12.91 48.16 33.86
CA GLU A 811 -13.41 49.27 34.68
C GLU A 811 -12.44 50.46 34.63
N LYS A 812 -12.97 51.67 34.42
CA LYS A 812 -12.22 52.94 34.48
C LYS A 812 -10.90 52.95 33.67
N GLY A 813 -10.92 52.37 32.47
CA GLY A 813 -9.74 52.36 31.58
C GLY A 813 -8.76 51.23 31.87
N GLN A 814 -9.05 50.31 32.78
CA GLN A 814 -8.17 49.19 33.11
C GLN A 814 -8.87 47.85 32.94
N TRP A 815 -8.15 46.89 32.34
CA TRP A 815 -8.54 45.49 32.30
C TRP A 815 -7.98 44.73 33.50
N THR A 816 -8.81 43.90 34.11
CA THR A 816 -8.42 43.00 35.21
C THR A 816 -8.85 41.57 34.89
N PHE A 817 -8.02 40.60 35.28
CA PHE A 817 -8.30 39.19 35.08
C PHE A 817 -8.14 38.43 36.40
N ASP A 818 -9.22 37.74 36.81
CA ASP A 818 -9.24 36.83 37.95
C ASP A 818 -9.40 35.38 37.46
N PRO A 819 -8.33 34.55 37.51
CA PRO A 819 -8.35 33.19 36.97
C PRO A 819 -9.20 32.24 37.81
N ALA A 820 -9.90 31.31 37.16
CA ALA A 820 -10.70 30.29 37.83
C ALA A 820 -9.85 29.19 38.47
N TYR A 821 -8.64 28.95 37.95
CA TYR A 821 -7.69 27.95 38.43
C TYR A 821 -6.49 28.61 39.10
N GLN A 822 -5.86 27.89 40.03
CA GLN A 822 -4.61 28.30 40.63
C GLN A 822 -3.46 28.24 39.61
N ASN A 823 -2.44 29.05 39.85
CA ASN A 823 -1.23 29.00 39.04
C ASN A 823 -0.47 27.68 39.27
N ASN A 824 -0.12 27.02 38.19
CA ASN A 824 0.72 25.83 38.20
C ASN A 824 2.12 26.19 38.70
N ILE A 825 2.68 25.31 39.54
CA ILE A 825 3.98 25.53 40.18
C ILE A 825 5.15 25.53 39.19
N HIS A 826 5.00 24.94 38.00
CA HIS A 826 6.07 24.77 37.03
C HIS A 826 6.29 26.00 36.15
N ASP A 827 5.25 26.78 35.87
CA ASP A 827 5.33 27.94 34.96
C ASP A 827 4.61 29.20 35.46
N GLY A 828 3.89 29.12 36.59
CA GLY A 828 3.20 30.26 37.18
C GLY A 828 1.97 30.73 36.40
N LEU A 829 1.44 29.92 35.48
CA LEU A 829 0.21 30.20 34.73
C LEU A 829 -0.98 29.44 35.31
N PRO A 830 -2.23 29.94 35.20
CA PRO A 830 -3.42 29.15 35.54
C PRO A 830 -3.42 27.80 34.81
N GLU A 831 -3.96 26.77 35.46
CA GLU A 831 -3.85 25.37 34.99
C GLU A 831 -4.32 25.15 33.55
N ASP A 832 -5.30 25.91 33.08
CA ASP A 832 -5.86 25.83 31.73
C ASP A 832 -5.41 26.97 30.78
N ALA A 833 -4.54 27.86 31.24
CA ALA A 833 -4.04 28.97 30.45
C ALA A 833 -2.98 28.50 29.43
N TRP A 834 -2.94 29.18 28.29
CA TRP A 834 -1.85 29.09 27.31
C TRP A 834 -0.80 30.17 27.54
N ILE A 835 -1.24 31.37 27.89
CA ILE A 835 -0.44 32.58 28.07
C ILE A 835 -0.92 33.36 29.30
N GLY A 836 -0.03 34.18 29.88
CA GLY A 836 -0.38 35.04 31.00
C GLY A 836 -1.13 36.30 30.55
N PHE A 837 -1.97 36.85 31.43
CA PHE A 837 -2.68 38.10 31.19
C PHE A 837 -1.70 39.26 30.90
N LEU A 838 -1.77 39.82 29.68
CA LEU A 838 -0.90 40.90 29.20
C LEU A 838 0.60 40.59 29.37
N ARG A 839 0.96 39.32 29.15
CA ARG A 839 2.35 38.84 29.18
C ARG A 839 2.65 38.10 27.90
N GLU A 840 3.93 38.13 27.52
CA GLU A 840 4.43 37.25 26.45
C GLU A 840 4.84 35.90 27.02
N ARG A 841 4.83 34.89 26.14
CA ARG A 841 5.34 33.56 26.45
C ARG A 841 6.23 33.11 25.29
N GLU A 842 7.48 32.82 25.60
CA GLU A 842 8.49 32.37 24.65
C GLU A 842 8.87 30.88 24.90
N GLY A 843 9.58 30.27 23.95
CA GLY A 843 10.05 28.89 24.04
C GLY A 843 9.04 27.85 23.58
N LYS A 844 8.97 26.70 24.27
CA LYS A 844 8.06 25.60 23.92
C LYS A 844 6.62 25.94 24.34
N VAL A 845 5.85 26.52 23.40
CA VAL A 845 4.46 26.95 23.64
C VAL A 845 3.44 26.15 22.83
N SER A 846 3.88 25.46 21.78
CA SER A 846 3.02 24.79 20.82
C SER A 846 3.59 23.45 20.36
N THR A 847 2.72 22.56 19.90
CA THR A 847 3.10 21.31 19.21
C THR A 847 3.51 21.52 17.76
N ARG A 848 3.60 22.77 17.29
CA ARG A 848 4.10 23.18 15.97
C ARG A 848 5.07 24.33 16.12
N SER A 849 6.12 24.37 15.31
CA SER A 849 7.07 25.50 15.35
C SER A 849 6.46 26.82 14.85
N ASN A 850 5.46 26.74 13.97
CA ASN A 850 4.84 27.90 13.32
C ASN A 850 3.55 28.40 13.99
N VAL A 851 3.21 27.91 15.19
CA VAL A 851 2.03 28.32 15.95
C VAL A 851 2.45 28.93 17.28
N ARG A 852 1.90 30.11 17.61
CA ARG A 852 2.20 30.85 18.84
C ARG A 852 0.96 31.52 19.44
N PRO A 853 0.98 31.85 20.75
CA PRO A 853 -0.04 32.71 21.34
C PRO A 853 0.07 34.15 20.81
N PHE A 854 -0.92 34.97 21.15
CA PHE A 854 -0.91 36.39 20.82
C PHE A 854 0.23 37.14 21.52
N THR A 855 0.88 38.08 20.82
CA THR A 855 1.83 39.02 21.46
C THR A 855 1.08 39.99 22.36
N VAL A 856 1.79 40.73 23.20
CA VAL A 856 1.14 41.71 24.08
C VAL A 856 0.45 42.82 23.28
N GLU A 857 1.02 43.25 22.15
CA GLU A 857 0.39 44.23 21.26
C GLU A 857 -0.89 43.70 20.63
N GLU A 858 -0.90 42.43 20.22
CA GLU A 858 -2.10 41.76 19.69
C GLU A 858 -3.18 41.64 20.78
N GLN A 859 -2.80 41.26 22.00
CA GLN A 859 -3.70 41.22 23.16
C GLN A 859 -4.29 42.61 23.46
N LYS A 860 -3.45 43.65 23.54
CA LYS A 860 -3.86 45.05 23.75
C LYS A 860 -4.81 45.52 22.65
N SER A 861 -4.53 45.19 21.38
CA SER A 861 -5.40 45.53 20.25
C SER A 861 -6.78 44.88 20.36
N ILE A 862 -6.83 43.57 20.64
CA ILE A 862 -8.08 42.81 20.81
C ILE A 862 -8.91 43.38 21.97
N LEU A 863 -8.28 43.63 23.12
CA LEU A 863 -8.93 44.18 24.32
C LEU A 863 -9.35 45.65 24.17
N THR A 864 -8.70 46.42 23.28
CA THR A 864 -9.13 47.80 22.96
C THR A 864 -10.49 47.80 22.28
N VAL A 865 -10.71 46.91 21.31
CA VAL A 865 -12.05 46.70 20.72
C VAL A 865 -13.02 46.14 21.77
N GLY A 866 -12.53 45.26 22.63
CA GLY A 866 -13.32 44.68 23.72
C GLY A 866 -13.90 45.70 24.71
N ALA A 867 -13.19 46.80 24.93
CA ALA A 867 -13.66 47.90 25.79
C ALA A 867 -14.87 48.61 25.18
N CYS A 868 -14.91 48.77 23.85
CA CYS A 868 -16.10 49.30 23.17
C CYS A 868 -17.31 48.37 23.37
N LEU A 869 -17.09 47.05 23.34
CA LEU A 869 -18.12 46.03 23.51
C LEU A 869 -18.71 45.94 24.92
N THR A 870 -18.10 46.58 25.93
CA THR A 870 -18.73 46.69 27.26
C THR A 870 -19.87 47.70 27.27
N CYS A 871 -19.86 48.67 26.35
CA CYS A 871 -20.85 49.74 26.26
C CYS A 871 -21.76 49.61 25.02
N HIS A 872 -21.23 49.07 23.92
CA HIS A 872 -21.95 48.92 22.66
C HIS A 872 -22.43 47.49 22.44
N ALA A 873 -23.63 47.35 21.86
CA ALA A 873 -24.10 46.08 21.34
C ALA A 873 -23.30 45.69 20.09
N GLU A 874 -23.09 44.40 19.87
CA GLU A 874 -22.25 43.89 18.78
C GLU A 874 -22.81 44.21 17.38
N ASP A 875 -24.13 44.34 17.29
CA ASP A 875 -24.89 44.70 16.08
C ASP A 875 -25.11 46.22 15.94
N SER A 876 -24.55 47.03 16.83
CA SER A 876 -24.67 48.49 16.72
C SER A 876 -23.89 49.03 15.52
N GLU A 877 -24.36 50.15 14.95
CA GLU A 877 -23.77 50.81 13.78
C GLU A 877 -22.26 51.07 13.97
N ILE A 878 -21.86 51.57 15.15
CA ILE A 878 -20.46 51.83 15.51
C ILE A 878 -19.61 50.55 15.46
N MET A 879 -20.13 49.43 15.97
CA MET A 879 -19.39 48.17 15.95
C MET A 879 -19.34 47.56 14.55
N GLN A 880 -20.37 47.74 13.72
CA GLN A 880 -20.34 47.31 12.32
C GLN A 880 -19.33 48.14 11.51
N GLU A 881 -19.27 49.46 11.72
CA GLU A 881 -18.25 50.33 11.10
C GLU A 881 -16.83 49.95 11.50
N SER A 882 -16.64 49.47 12.75
CA SER A 882 -15.31 49.05 13.22
C SER A 882 -14.72 47.87 12.45
N LEU A 883 -15.55 47.07 11.79
CA LEU A 883 -15.11 45.94 10.97
C LEU A 883 -14.42 46.43 9.67
N LEU A 884 -14.84 47.59 9.18
CA LEU A 884 -14.26 48.23 7.99
C LEU A 884 -13.01 49.02 8.37
N ASN A 885 -13.09 49.92 9.34
CA ASN A 885 -11.95 50.71 9.77
C ASN A 885 -12.05 51.18 11.22
N PHE A 886 -11.49 50.39 12.13
CA PHE A 886 -11.50 50.72 13.55
C PHE A 886 -10.80 52.07 13.88
N GLN A 887 -9.76 52.46 13.13
CA GLN A 887 -9.07 53.72 13.37
C GLN A 887 -9.95 54.94 13.05
N GLU A 888 -10.88 54.82 12.10
CA GLU A 888 -11.83 55.90 11.80
C GLU A 888 -12.88 56.02 12.91
N VAL A 889 -13.37 54.89 13.43
CA VAL A 889 -14.31 54.86 14.57
C VAL A 889 -13.69 55.53 15.81
N LEU A 890 -12.40 55.34 16.06
CA LEU A 890 -11.72 56.01 17.18
C LEU A 890 -11.68 57.54 17.05
N LYS A 891 -11.75 58.11 15.83
CA LYS A 891 -11.75 59.57 15.63
C LYS A 891 -13.09 60.22 15.95
N THR A 892 -14.18 59.48 15.88
CA THR A 892 -15.54 59.95 16.15
C THR A 892 -15.99 59.67 17.60
N MET A 893 -15.07 59.16 18.42
CA MET A 893 -15.32 58.76 19.81
C MET A 893 -15.82 59.92 20.69
N SER A 894 -16.87 59.66 21.46
CA SER A 894 -17.41 60.63 22.42
C SER A 894 -16.45 60.84 23.61
N ARG A 895 -16.60 61.97 24.32
CA ARG A 895 -15.83 62.22 25.55
C ARG A 895 -16.21 61.30 26.72
N GLU A 896 -17.33 60.59 26.63
CA GLU A 896 -17.80 59.65 27.64
C GLU A 896 -17.19 58.26 27.44
N CYS A 897 -16.62 57.98 26.27
CA CYS A 897 -15.94 56.73 25.98
C CYS A 897 -14.58 56.68 26.68
N VAL A 898 -14.31 55.58 27.37
CA VAL A 898 -13.04 55.33 28.04
C VAL A 898 -12.36 54.15 27.34
N LEU A 899 -11.24 54.43 26.68
CA LEU A 899 -10.39 53.38 26.12
C LEU A 899 -9.44 52.84 27.21
N PRO A 900 -8.89 51.64 27.01
CA PRO A 900 -7.88 51.12 27.92
C PRO A 900 -6.62 52.00 27.92
N GLU A 901 -6.08 52.25 29.11
CA GLU A 901 -4.76 52.86 29.28
C GLU A 901 -3.71 51.76 29.22
N TRP A 902 -2.86 51.81 28.20
CA TRP A 902 -1.76 50.86 28.03
C TRP A 902 -0.44 51.55 28.39
N ASP A 903 0.22 51.05 29.43
CA ASP A 903 1.61 51.43 29.78
C ASP A 903 2.62 50.95 28.74
#